data_AF-A0A2A5EFB1-F1
#
_entry.id   AF-A0A2A5EFB1-F1
#
_cell.length_a   1.000
_cell.length_b   1.000
_cell.length_c   1.000
_cell.angle_alpha   90.00
_cell.angle_beta   90.00
_cell.angle_gamma   90.00
#
_symmetry.space_group_name_H-M   'P 1'
#
loop_
_entity.id
_entity.type
_entity.pdbx_description
1 polymer ?
#
loop_
_entity_poly.entity_id
_entity_poly.type
_entity_poly.pdbx_seq_one_letter_code
_entity_poly.pdbx_strand_id
1 'polypeptide(L)'
;MKNLLTLIFLLISTTLLAQMSGTYTIDKTTTASNTNFTSFGAATDSLLSLGLSGNVTINLVVGSGPYTEQLTIPNISGSSIYSLIIDGQNEEINLSDSTIKGDYVVALDNAKNTTLKNLVVRGMSFTKTPTGIEIKNECDNITIEGCKIYCPKNSNYNYYHTEGIMIADHVNMHNSKGDPNYKNEAHRTTLTEGNSTNILIKDNEIYDAMLGIIAKYTITHTGVNIIENNTVVDFAYIGIFCSGGNDIIRNNDISRPNFAGINFHDESIIGISGSGSNSSGTMIISHNHIHTILGETVSPRTWRRRGIISTGEGHTPFYFCHGPTKYDIEVTKNIIDFNDLGFGFSIFTGNDGETTINQNVISFKSSTDLRDRVMGIHSISKGKNLWIDRNRIIFNLSGRTYSNWSKITGIHAIGQKEFISITNNIVSMDITGTKIPFPDDTTPIFKKRLNGLEGINSRGNTSTISEIIYNTVNVNHNTDSTLNSVAIQLGEGHHTVTNNIASFFDLEAMGTFIETDEITTWTATRNSLYFDDSLIFNQANESRSTTYTLTDFNNVSSGYNIVENPNYIDRFKGDFRPQNLAVLNHGIPLVYIPTDYFGSTRSITPDIGAIELKGDNPLGIRPIDNKDQMIIYPNPSTGLFTFGDFKEGSSASVFNTNGQLIHESKSETFNLTGFIPGVYFIKIYTDNSILYKKVILE
;
A
#
# COMPACT_ATOMS: atom_id res chain seq x y z
N MET A 1 9.78 -59.99 71.82
CA MET A 1 9.89 -58.52 71.69
C MET A 1 10.75 -58.20 70.49
N LYS A 2 10.31 -57.25 69.66
CA LYS A 2 10.96 -56.70 68.43
C LYS A 2 10.89 -57.62 67.21
N ASN A 3 10.47 -57.20 66.02
CA ASN A 3 9.88 -55.96 65.53
C ASN A 3 9.07 -56.32 64.27
N LEU A 4 7.85 -55.79 64.22
CA LEU A 4 6.94 -55.83 63.08
C LEU A 4 7.44 -54.80 62.04
N LEU A 5 7.78 -55.24 60.82
CA LEU A 5 8.00 -54.34 59.69
C LEU A 5 6.83 -54.53 58.70
N THR A 6 5.82 -53.68 58.85
CA THR A 6 4.69 -53.60 57.91
C THR A 6 5.14 -52.73 56.73
N LEU A 7 5.32 -53.35 55.56
CA LEU A 7 5.60 -52.65 54.31
C LEU A 7 4.27 -52.13 53.73
N ILE A 8 4.01 -50.84 53.88
CA ILE A 8 2.91 -50.14 53.21
C ILE A 8 3.35 -49.88 51.77
N PHE A 9 2.81 -50.64 50.81
CA PHE A 9 2.86 -50.27 49.40
C PHE A 9 1.87 -49.11 49.19
N LEU A 10 2.38 -47.88 49.17
CA LEU A 10 1.63 -46.73 48.68
C LEU A 10 1.55 -46.85 47.16
N LEU A 11 0.42 -47.37 46.64
CA LEU A 11 0.08 -47.25 45.22
C LEU A 11 -0.14 -45.76 44.93
N ILE A 12 0.90 -45.07 44.47
CA ILE A 12 0.73 -43.79 43.78
C ILE A 12 0.15 -44.16 42.42
N SER A 13 -1.18 -44.11 42.27
CA SER A 13 -1.78 -44.13 40.94
C SER A 13 -1.40 -42.81 40.27
N THR A 14 -0.27 -42.78 39.57
CA THR A 14 -0.01 -41.76 38.58
C THR A 14 -1.10 -41.94 37.52
N THR A 15 -2.17 -41.16 37.59
CA THR A 15 -3.08 -41.01 36.46
C THR A 15 -2.23 -40.46 35.33
N LEU A 16 -1.80 -41.34 34.42
CA LEU A 16 -1.27 -40.93 33.13
C LEU A 16 -2.42 -40.21 32.44
N LEU A 17 -2.41 -38.89 32.52
CA LEU A 17 -3.32 -38.08 31.74
C LEU A 17 -2.90 -38.23 30.28
N ALA A 18 -3.82 -38.69 29.43
CA ALA A 18 -3.56 -38.78 28.00
C ALA A 18 -3.39 -37.36 27.46
N GLN A 19 -2.24 -37.08 26.86
CA GLN A 19 -1.99 -35.82 26.16
C GLN A 19 -3.00 -35.64 25.02
N MET A 20 -3.33 -34.40 24.66
CA MET A 20 -4.32 -34.13 23.63
C MET A 20 -3.79 -34.46 22.23
N SER A 21 -4.66 -35.03 21.41
CA SER A 21 -4.46 -35.33 19.99
C SER A 21 -5.83 -35.50 19.32
N GLY A 22 -5.96 -35.09 18.05
CA GLY A 22 -7.19 -35.23 17.28
C GLY A 22 -8.17 -34.06 17.43
N THR A 23 -9.45 -34.34 17.25
CA THR A 23 -10.50 -33.31 17.14
C THR A 23 -11.33 -33.20 18.41
N TYR A 24 -11.57 -31.97 18.84
CA TYR A 24 -12.40 -31.59 19.98
C TYR A 24 -13.43 -30.55 19.55
N THR A 25 -14.40 -30.29 20.42
CA THR A 25 -15.44 -29.29 20.19
C THR A 25 -15.53 -28.30 21.35
N ILE A 26 -15.95 -27.08 21.05
CA ILE A 26 -16.48 -26.16 22.06
C ILE A 26 -17.98 -25.96 21.76
N ASP A 27 -18.81 -26.40 22.69
CA ASP A 27 -20.26 -26.29 22.64
C ASP A 27 -20.85 -26.14 24.04
N LYS A 28 -21.24 -24.92 24.40
CA LYS A 28 -21.90 -24.65 25.69
C LYS A 28 -23.33 -25.20 25.78
N THR A 29 -23.91 -25.65 24.67
CA THR A 29 -25.29 -26.17 24.61
C THR A 29 -25.38 -27.67 24.92
N THR A 30 -24.24 -28.37 24.88
CA THR A 30 -24.11 -29.78 25.26
C THR A 30 -23.28 -29.93 26.53
N THR A 31 -23.44 -31.06 27.23
CA THR A 31 -22.69 -31.33 28.46
C THR A 31 -21.20 -31.53 28.15
N ALA A 32 -20.33 -31.09 29.06
CA ALA A 32 -18.89 -31.33 28.96
C ALA A 32 -18.59 -32.83 28.83
N SER A 33 -17.63 -33.17 27.97
CA SER A 33 -17.14 -34.54 27.78
C SER A 33 -15.64 -34.52 27.48
N ASN A 34 -15.02 -35.69 27.31
CA ASN A 34 -13.59 -35.79 26.96
C ASN A 34 -13.25 -35.16 25.60
N THR A 35 -14.26 -34.91 24.75
CA THR A 35 -14.09 -34.32 23.41
C THR A 35 -14.94 -33.07 23.20
N ASN A 36 -15.67 -32.60 24.23
CA ASN A 36 -16.47 -31.39 24.18
C ASN A 36 -16.21 -30.50 25.41
N PHE A 37 -15.75 -29.28 25.17
CA PHE A 37 -15.59 -28.23 26.16
C PHE A 37 -16.81 -27.31 26.12
N THR A 38 -17.24 -26.76 27.25
CA THR A 38 -18.39 -25.84 27.30
C THR A 38 -18.00 -24.36 27.26
N SER A 39 -16.70 -24.05 27.17
CA SER A 39 -16.14 -22.70 27.13
C SER A 39 -14.72 -22.73 26.55
N PHE A 40 -14.22 -21.57 26.10
CA PHE A 40 -12.82 -21.41 25.74
C PHE A 40 -11.90 -21.64 26.95
N GLY A 41 -12.26 -21.13 28.13
CA GLY A 41 -11.51 -21.36 29.36
C GLY A 41 -11.28 -22.84 29.67
N ALA A 42 -12.34 -23.66 29.59
CA ALA A 42 -12.23 -25.11 29.83
C ALA A 42 -11.34 -25.83 28.80
N ALA A 43 -11.36 -25.39 27.54
CA ALA A 43 -10.48 -25.91 26.50
C ALA A 43 -9.01 -25.54 26.78
N THR A 44 -8.73 -24.27 27.14
CA THR A 44 -7.38 -23.81 27.48
C THR A 44 -6.82 -24.51 28.71
N ASP A 45 -7.62 -24.70 29.77
CA ASP A 45 -7.20 -25.42 30.98
C ASP A 45 -6.80 -26.87 30.66
N SER A 46 -7.52 -27.51 29.73
CA SER A 46 -7.21 -28.86 29.26
C SER A 46 -5.92 -28.90 28.43
N LEU A 47 -5.73 -27.94 27.52
CA LEU A 47 -4.50 -27.80 26.73
C LEU A 47 -3.28 -27.59 27.64
N LEU A 48 -3.40 -26.74 28.67
CA LEU A 48 -2.32 -26.47 29.63
C LEU A 48 -1.97 -27.68 30.50
N SER A 49 -2.97 -28.43 30.95
CA SER A 49 -2.76 -29.58 31.84
C SER A 49 -2.27 -30.83 31.12
N LEU A 50 -2.67 -31.03 29.86
CA LEU A 50 -2.40 -32.24 29.09
C LEU A 50 -1.27 -32.07 28.08
N GLY A 51 -1.11 -30.89 27.49
CA GLY A 51 -0.21 -30.68 26.35
C GLY A 51 -0.68 -31.42 25.08
N LEU A 52 0.15 -31.35 24.03
CA LEU A 52 -0.09 -31.96 22.72
C LEU A 52 0.82 -33.18 22.51
N SER A 53 0.24 -34.30 22.06
CA SER A 53 0.96 -35.49 21.56
C SER A 53 0.71 -35.77 20.07
N GLY A 54 -0.10 -34.93 19.44
CA GLY A 54 -0.46 -34.95 18.04
C GLY A 54 -1.13 -33.63 17.68
N ASN A 55 -1.37 -33.39 16.40
CA ASN A 55 -2.09 -32.19 15.97
C ASN A 55 -3.50 -32.18 16.58
N VAL A 56 -3.90 -31.01 17.07
CA VAL A 56 -5.20 -30.79 17.70
C VAL A 56 -6.02 -29.79 16.90
N THR A 57 -7.29 -30.11 16.69
CA THR A 57 -8.27 -29.18 16.11
C THR A 57 -9.45 -29.06 17.07
N ILE A 58 -9.78 -27.83 17.47
CA ILE A 58 -10.95 -27.52 18.30
C ILE A 58 -11.93 -26.76 17.43
N ASN A 59 -13.08 -27.37 17.14
CA ASN A 59 -14.14 -26.74 16.35
C ASN A 59 -15.22 -26.19 17.27
N LEU A 60 -15.56 -24.91 17.10
CA LEU A 60 -16.78 -24.38 17.71
C LEU A 60 -17.99 -24.96 16.99
N VAL A 61 -19.03 -25.29 17.75
CA VAL A 61 -20.30 -25.76 17.17
C VAL A 61 -21.14 -24.58 16.72
N VAL A 62 -21.63 -24.61 15.47
CA VAL A 62 -22.48 -23.53 14.93
C VAL A 62 -23.73 -23.34 15.79
N GLY A 63 -24.02 -22.10 16.19
CA GLY A 63 -25.13 -21.73 17.07
C GLY A 63 -24.84 -21.88 18.57
N SER A 64 -23.60 -22.23 18.95
CA SER A 64 -23.22 -22.39 20.36
C SER A 64 -22.75 -21.07 21.01
N GLY A 65 -22.44 -20.04 20.25
CA GLY A 65 -22.08 -18.69 20.68
C GLY A 65 -23.31 -17.81 20.99
N PRO A 66 -23.11 -16.53 21.32
CA PRO A 66 -21.82 -15.93 21.65
C PRO A 66 -21.24 -16.47 22.96
N TYR A 67 -19.92 -16.49 23.06
CA TYR A 67 -19.16 -16.80 24.27
C TYR A 67 -18.73 -15.50 24.94
N THR A 68 -19.28 -15.21 26.11
CA THR A 68 -18.93 -13.99 26.88
C THR A 68 -17.81 -14.31 27.86
N GLU A 69 -16.60 -14.36 27.34
CA GLU A 69 -15.39 -14.67 28.11
C GLU A 69 -14.15 -14.09 27.42
N GLN A 70 -12.99 -14.26 28.06
CA GLN A 70 -11.70 -13.83 27.52
C GLN A 70 -10.82 -15.04 27.24
N LEU A 71 -10.30 -15.13 26.02
CA LEU A 71 -9.42 -16.22 25.59
C LEU A 71 -7.96 -15.80 25.70
N THR A 72 -7.16 -16.63 26.36
CA THR A 72 -5.70 -16.54 26.34
C THR A 72 -5.18 -17.90 25.89
N ILE A 73 -4.38 -17.94 24.82
CA ILE A 73 -3.66 -19.13 24.37
C ILE A 73 -2.20 -18.95 24.76
N PRO A 74 -1.73 -19.64 25.81
CA PRO A 74 -0.34 -19.57 26.22
C PRO A 74 0.53 -20.53 25.40
N ASN A 75 1.82 -20.63 25.73
CA ASN A 75 2.66 -21.74 25.27
C ASN A 75 2.12 -23.09 25.79
N ILE A 76 1.75 -23.98 24.88
CA ILE A 76 1.29 -25.34 25.19
C ILE A 76 2.45 -26.33 25.05
N SER A 77 2.61 -27.23 26.02
CA SER A 77 3.63 -28.30 25.92
C SER A 77 3.40 -29.14 24.66
N GLY A 78 4.45 -29.37 23.86
CA GLY A 78 4.36 -30.09 22.58
C GLY A 78 4.05 -29.21 21.36
N SER A 79 3.70 -27.93 21.55
CA SER A 79 3.37 -26.98 20.47
C SER A 79 4.53 -26.67 19.52
N SER A 80 5.78 -26.91 19.91
CA SER A 80 6.94 -26.80 19.02
C SER A 80 7.00 -27.87 17.93
N ILE A 81 6.22 -28.94 18.05
CA ILE A 81 6.16 -30.06 17.11
C ILE A 81 4.77 -30.21 16.50
N TYR A 82 3.73 -30.12 17.33
CA TYR A 82 2.33 -30.36 16.93
C TYR A 82 1.56 -29.05 16.84
N SER A 83 0.63 -28.96 15.90
CA SER A 83 -0.18 -27.76 15.70
C SER A 83 -1.44 -27.75 16.55
N LEU A 84 -1.86 -26.55 16.96
CA LEU A 84 -3.17 -26.28 17.53
C LEU A 84 -3.98 -25.43 16.54
N ILE A 85 -5.14 -25.92 16.13
CA ILE A 85 -6.11 -25.16 15.33
C ILE A 85 -7.35 -24.93 16.17
N ILE A 86 -7.76 -23.67 16.32
CA ILE A 86 -9.07 -23.28 16.85
C ILE A 86 -9.89 -22.73 15.68
N ASP A 87 -10.92 -23.47 15.28
CA ASP A 87 -11.84 -23.09 14.21
C ASP A 87 -13.13 -22.54 14.83
N GLY A 88 -13.30 -21.22 14.73
CA GLY A 88 -14.44 -20.48 15.27
C GLY A 88 -15.76 -20.79 14.58
N GLN A 89 -15.76 -21.33 13.35
CA GLN A 89 -16.98 -21.65 12.60
C GLN A 89 -17.99 -20.49 12.53
N ASN A 90 -17.49 -19.26 12.51
CA ASN A 90 -18.19 -17.97 12.59
C ASN A 90 -18.97 -17.69 13.88
N GLU A 91 -18.73 -18.45 14.95
CA GLU A 91 -19.24 -18.11 16.27
C GLU A 91 -18.56 -16.86 16.83
N GLU A 92 -19.21 -16.21 17.79
CA GLU A 92 -18.72 -14.98 18.41
C GLU A 92 -18.12 -15.23 19.79
N ILE A 93 -16.96 -14.64 20.07
CA ILE A 93 -16.46 -14.34 21.41
C ILE A 93 -16.57 -12.84 21.65
N ASN A 94 -17.09 -12.45 22.81
CA ASN A 94 -17.23 -11.05 23.18
C ASN A 94 -16.90 -10.78 24.65
N LEU A 95 -16.48 -9.54 24.92
CA LEU A 95 -16.19 -9.10 26.28
C LEU A 95 -16.41 -7.58 26.42
N SER A 96 -17.00 -7.18 27.54
CA SER A 96 -17.21 -5.76 27.91
C SER A 96 -16.50 -5.36 29.21
N ASP A 97 -16.00 -6.33 29.98
CA ASP A 97 -15.48 -6.12 31.32
C ASP A 97 -13.96 -6.27 31.41
N SER A 98 -13.36 -5.56 32.38
CA SER A 98 -11.94 -5.71 32.70
C SER A 98 -11.74 -7.04 33.40
N THR A 99 -10.64 -7.70 33.10
CA THR A 99 -10.20 -8.89 33.82
C THR A 99 -8.79 -8.65 34.37
N ILE A 100 -8.31 -9.59 35.19
CA ILE A 100 -6.91 -9.59 35.62
C ILE A 100 -5.93 -9.96 34.50
N LYS A 101 -6.41 -10.46 33.35
CA LYS A 101 -5.55 -10.96 32.26
C LYS A 101 -5.12 -9.87 31.29
N GLY A 102 -5.78 -8.70 31.29
CA GLY A 102 -5.46 -7.55 30.44
C GLY A 102 -6.63 -7.04 29.62
N ASP A 103 -6.34 -6.07 28.76
CA ASP A 103 -7.29 -5.22 28.05
C ASP A 103 -7.57 -5.70 26.60
N TYR A 104 -7.83 -7.01 26.44
CA TYR A 104 -8.07 -7.67 25.14
C TYR A 104 -9.29 -8.60 25.18
N VAL A 105 -9.77 -9.05 24.01
CA VAL A 105 -10.76 -10.16 23.93
C VAL A 105 -10.05 -11.51 23.76
N VAL A 106 -9.10 -11.59 22.83
CA VAL A 106 -8.26 -12.76 22.59
C VAL A 106 -6.78 -12.37 22.72
N ALA A 107 -5.97 -13.20 23.38
CA ALA A 107 -4.53 -13.08 23.38
C ALA A 107 -3.84 -14.41 23.05
N LEU A 108 -2.75 -14.33 22.28
CA LEU A 108 -1.73 -15.35 22.16
C LEU A 108 -0.49 -14.86 22.90
N ASP A 109 -0.05 -15.63 23.89
CA ASP A 109 0.98 -15.23 24.85
C ASP A 109 2.06 -16.33 24.91
N ASN A 110 3.20 -16.11 24.26
CA ASN A 110 4.22 -17.15 24.03
C ASN A 110 3.70 -18.38 23.26
N ALA A 111 2.57 -18.27 22.57
CA ALA A 111 2.00 -19.37 21.80
C ALA A 111 2.91 -19.76 20.64
N LYS A 112 2.88 -21.04 20.25
CA LYS A 112 3.64 -21.60 19.13
C LYS A 112 2.73 -22.44 18.25
N ASN A 113 3.00 -22.45 16.94
CA ASN A 113 2.36 -23.36 15.97
C ASN A 113 0.82 -23.40 16.11
N THR A 114 0.22 -22.21 16.22
CA THR A 114 -1.21 -22.06 16.52
C THR A 114 -1.92 -21.32 15.39
N THR A 115 -3.05 -21.85 14.96
CA THR A 115 -3.96 -21.21 14.01
C THR A 115 -5.27 -20.87 14.72
N LEU A 116 -5.65 -19.60 14.70
CA LEU A 116 -6.99 -19.14 15.05
C LEU A 116 -7.70 -18.74 13.76
N LYS A 117 -8.83 -19.36 13.45
CA LYS A 117 -9.54 -19.06 12.21
C LYS A 117 -11.05 -18.99 12.34
N ASN A 118 -11.69 -18.30 11.41
CA ASN A 118 -13.16 -18.21 11.29
C ASN A 118 -13.88 -17.78 12.59
N LEU A 119 -13.26 -16.93 13.42
CA LEU A 119 -13.86 -16.48 14.68
C LEU A 119 -14.34 -15.03 14.56
N VAL A 120 -15.51 -14.72 15.13
CA VAL A 120 -15.94 -13.34 15.33
C VAL A 120 -15.46 -12.88 16.71
N VAL A 121 -14.60 -11.86 16.75
CA VAL A 121 -14.03 -11.28 17.97
C VAL A 121 -14.62 -9.88 18.17
N ARG A 122 -15.30 -9.63 19.28
CA ARG A 122 -15.98 -8.35 19.54
C ARG A 122 -15.55 -7.73 20.88
N GLY A 123 -14.78 -6.65 20.80
CA GLY A 123 -14.51 -5.78 21.95
C GLY A 123 -15.67 -4.81 22.16
N MET A 124 -16.25 -4.79 23.36
CA MET A 124 -17.43 -3.97 23.65
C MET A 124 -17.12 -2.72 24.49
N SER A 125 -15.88 -2.55 24.95
CA SER A 125 -15.45 -1.43 25.79
C SER A 125 -14.10 -0.87 25.38
N PHE A 126 -14.07 0.43 25.05
CA PHE A 126 -12.85 1.16 24.69
C PHE A 126 -11.86 1.37 25.86
N THR A 127 -12.26 1.11 27.11
CA THR A 127 -11.39 1.23 28.30
C THR A 127 -11.03 -0.10 28.94
N LYS A 128 -11.71 -1.18 28.55
CA LYS A 128 -11.58 -2.48 29.23
C LYS A 128 -11.23 -3.61 28.27
N THR A 129 -11.65 -3.50 27.01
CA THR A 129 -11.36 -4.45 25.92
C THR A 129 -11.04 -3.69 24.63
N PRO A 130 -10.12 -2.71 24.65
CA PRO A 130 -9.72 -1.93 23.47
C PRO A 130 -9.09 -2.78 22.36
N THR A 131 -8.43 -3.89 22.72
CA THR A 131 -7.76 -4.77 21.76
C THR A 131 -8.63 -5.96 21.39
N GLY A 132 -8.84 -6.20 20.09
CA GLY A 132 -9.49 -7.41 19.60
C GLY A 132 -8.63 -8.64 19.84
N ILE A 133 -7.50 -8.73 19.14
CA ILE A 133 -6.52 -9.82 19.24
C ILE A 133 -5.14 -9.27 19.59
N GLU A 134 -4.55 -9.76 20.67
CA GLU A 134 -3.17 -9.45 21.11
C GLU A 134 -2.24 -10.65 20.86
N ILE A 135 -1.05 -10.41 20.31
CA ILE A 135 0.00 -11.42 20.05
C ILE A 135 1.31 -10.92 20.67
N LYS A 136 1.77 -11.59 21.73
CA LYS A 136 2.85 -11.08 22.59
C LYS A 136 3.80 -12.16 23.10
N ASN A 137 4.91 -11.71 23.70
CA ASN A 137 5.86 -12.50 24.46
C ASN A 137 6.43 -13.66 23.63
N GLU A 138 7.12 -13.36 22.53
CA GLU A 138 7.79 -14.33 21.66
C GLU A 138 6.82 -15.34 21.03
N CYS A 139 5.66 -14.92 20.53
CA CYS A 139 4.86 -15.83 19.70
C CYS A 139 5.63 -16.17 18.41
N ASP A 140 5.51 -17.42 17.95
CA ASP A 140 6.16 -17.89 16.72
C ASP A 140 5.28 -18.90 15.97
N ASN A 141 5.26 -18.80 14.64
CA ASN A 141 4.44 -19.64 13.78
C ASN A 141 2.95 -19.57 14.15
N ILE A 142 2.41 -18.35 14.12
CA ILE A 142 1.00 -18.07 14.39
C ILE A 142 0.29 -17.70 13.10
N THR A 143 -0.91 -18.21 12.91
CA THR A 143 -1.81 -17.80 11.83
C THR A 143 -3.13 -17.29 12.39
N ILE A 144 -3.54 -16.09 12.00
CA ILE A 144 -4.87 -15.54 12.21
C ILE A 144 -5.55 -15.42 10.85
N GLU A 145 -6.58 -16.23 10.61
CA GLU A 145 -7.18 -16.41 9.28
C GLU A 145 -8.71 -16.29 9.27
N GLY A 146 -9.28 -15.54 8.33
CA GLY A 146 -10.74 -15.54 8.12
C GLY A 146 -11.56 -15.03 9.31
N CYS A 147 -10.94 -14.32 10.26
CA CYS A 147 -11.61 -13.80 11.44
C CYS A 147 -12.27 -12.45 11.16
N LYS A 148 -13.32 -12.13 11.92
CA LYS A 148 -13.95 -10.81 11.92
C LYS A 148 -13.72 -10.13 13.26
N ILE A 149 -13.06 -8.99 13.26
CA ILE A 149 -12.69 -8.25 14.46
C ILE A 149 -13.48 -6.94 14.50
N TYR A 150 -14.32 -6.79 15.52
CA TYR A 150 -15.09 -5.57 15.78
C TYR A 150 -14.53 -4.85 17.01
N CYS A 151 -13.93 -3.69 16.79
CA CYS A 151 -13.42 -2.83 17.85
C CYS A 151 -14.51 -1.89 18.40
N PRO A 152 -14.45 -1.50 19.67
CA PRO A 152 -15.39 -0.55 20.23
C PRO A 152 -15.11 0.88 19.72
N LYS A 153 -16.05 1.43 18.95
CA LYS A 153 -15.94 2.78 18.38
C LYS A 153 -15.99 3.88 19.45
N ASN A 154 -15.14 4.90 19.32
CA ASN A 154 -15.19 6.14 20.11
C ASN A 154 -15.18 7.38 19.20
N SER A 155 -15.80 8.48 19.63
CA SER A 155 -15.72 9.77 18.93
C SER A 155 -14.54 10.63 19.39
N ASN A 156 -13.84 10.22 20.45
CA ASN A 156 -12.68 10.93 21.01
C ASN A 156 -11.55 9.94 21.32
N TYR A 157 -10.51 9.92 20.49
CA TYR A 157 -9.33 9.06 20.70
C TYR A 157 -8.17 9.80 21.39
N ASN A 158 -8.36 11.04 21.85
CA ASN A 158 -7.31 11.83 22.50
C ASN A 158 -6.77 11.15 23.80
N TYR A 159 -7.55 10.25 24.40
CA TYR A 159 -7.24 9.58 25.67
C TYR A 159 -7.54 8.07 25.65
N TYR A 160 -7.82 7.51 24.47
CA TYR A 160 -8.25 6.13 24.33
C TYR A 160 -7.65 5.55 23.06
N HIS A 161 -7.36 4.25 23.07
CA HIS A 161 -6.90 3.49 21.92
C HIS A 161 -7.81 2.30 21.68
N THR A 162 -7.80 1.81 20.45
CA THR A 162 -8.41 0.53 20.08
C THR A 162 -7.63 -0.09 18.95
N GLU A 163 -7.36 -1.37 19.08
CA GLU A 163 -6.54 -2.14 18.15
C GLU A 163 -7.36 -3.31 17.63
N GLY A 164 -7.35 -3.53 16.32
CA GLY A 164 -7.93 -4.74 15.74
C GLY A 164 -7.08 -5.96 16.09
N ILE A 165 -5.90 -6.03 15.48
CA ILE A 165 -4.90 -7.06 15.73
C ILE A 165 -3.58 -6.39 16.10
N MET A 166 -3.01 -6.78 17.22
CA MET A 166 -1.74 -6.25 17.71
C MET A 166 -0.69 -7.34 17.86
N ILE A 167 0.50 -7.08 17.31
CA ILE A 167 1.73 -7.84 17.51
C ILE A 167 2.73 -6.93 18.25
N ALA A 168 2.64 -6.93 19.58
CA ALA A 168 3.49 -6.15 20.49
C ALA A 168 3.30 -6.68 21.93
N ASP A 169 4.25 -6.41 22.84
CA ASP A 169 4.19 -6.97 24.20
C ASP A 169 3.23 -6.20 25.12
N HIS A 170 3.03 -4.90 24.88
CA HIS A 170 2.07 -4.10 25.63
C HIS A 170 1.70 -2.79 24.90
N VAL A 171 0.48 -2.29 25.09
CA VAL A 171 0.12 -0.88 24.81
C VAL A 171 -0.10 -0.16 26.13
N ASN A 172 0.54 0.99 26.31
CA ASN A 172 0.17 1.90 27.38
C ASN A 172 -0.09 3.29 26.80
N MET A 173 -1.32 3.79 26.86
CA MET A 173 -1.62 5.22 26.66
C MET A 173 -1.58 5.94 28.00
N HIS A 174 -0.63 6.86 28.18
CA HIS A 174 -0.55 7.66 29.39
C HIS A 174 -1.70 8.67 29.47
N ASN A 175 -2.73 8.30 30.23
CA ASN A 175 -3.90 9.10 30.54
C ASN A 175 -3.62 10.14 31.64
N SER A 176 -2.72 11.09 31.42
CA SER A 176 -2.58 12.22 32.35
C SER A 176 -3.60 13.30 32.04
N LYS A 177 -4.78 13.18 32.65
CA LYS A 177 -5.93 14.11 32.59
C LYS A 177 -5.66 15.50 33.24
N GLY A 178 -4.41 15.91 33.44
CA GLY A 178 -4.06 16.77 34.60
C GLY A 178 -3.20 18.01 34.41
N ASP A 179 -2.60 18.30 33.25
CA ASP A 179 -1.72 19.49 33.13
C ASP A 179 -2.05 20.41 31.94
N PRO A 180 -2.70 21.56 32.18
CA PRO A 180 -3.02 22.54 31.14
C PRO A 180 -1.81 23.29 30.56
N ASN A 181 -0.60 23.15 31.15
CA ASN A 181 0.64 23.76 30.65
C ASN A 181 1.43 22.86 29.68
N TYR A 182 1.03 21.60 29.49
CA TYR A 182 1.76 20.60 28.69
C TYR A 182 1.25 20.44 27.24
N LYS A 183 0.98 21.56 26.55
CA LYS A 183 0.48 21.54 25.15
C LYS A 183 1.49 21.03 24.10
N ASN A 184 2.73 20.73 24.49
CA ASN A 184 3.81 20.33 23.58
C ASN A 184 4.36 18.91 23.81
N GLU A 185 3.78 18.11 24.71
CA GLU A 185 4.12 16.68 24.86
C GLU A 185 2.91 15.80 24.53
N ALA A 186 2.62 15.59 23.25
CA ALA A 186 1.72 14.53 22.78
C ALA A 186 2.35 13.11 22.99
N HIS A 187 3.19 12.92 24.02
CA HIS A 187 4.37 12.05 23.97
C HIS A 187 4.43 10.92 25.02
N ARG A 188 3.32 10.28 25.43
CA ARG A 188 3.44 9.12 26.34
C ARG A 188 2.50 7.94 26.07
N THR A 189 2.23 7.58 24.81
CA THR A 189 1.71 6.24 24.50
C THR A 189 2.84 5.23 24.29
N THR A 190 3.49 4.70 25.32
CA THR A 190 4.53 3.69 25.10
C THR A 190 3.89 2.36 24.70
N LEU A 191 3.94 2.03 23.40
CA LEU A 191 3.92 0.63 22.98
C LEU A 191 5.20 -0.02 23.49
N THR A 192 5.08 -1.01 24.37
CA THR A 192 6.21 -1.89 24.67
C THR A 192 6.39 -2.79 23.46
N GLU A 193 7.48 -2.52 22.76
CA GLU A 193 7.97 -3.27 21.63
C GLU A 193 7.98 -4.78 21.91
N GLY A 194 7.47 -5.59 20.98
CA GLY A 194 7.46 -7.04 21.10
C GLY A 194 8.60 -7.72 20.33
N ASN A 195 8.62 -9.05 20.39
CA ASN A 195 9.59 -9.89 19.68
C ASN A 195 8.93 -11.11 19.01
N SER A 196 7.61 -11.06 18.81
CA SER A 196 6.87 -12.09 18.10
C SER A 196 7.14 -12.03 16.59
N THR A 197 7.52 -13.17 16.01
CA THR A 197 7.93 -13.30 14.60
C THR A 197 7.20 -14.46 13.92
N ASN A 198 7.29 -14.55 12.59
CA ASN A 198 6.64 -15.61 11.81
C ASN A 198 5.12 -15.65 12.07
N ILE A 199 4.52 -14.46 12.07
CA ILE A 199 3.09 -14.25 12.23
C ILE A 199 2.47 -14.00 10.85
N LEU A 200 1.43 -14.78 10.53
CA LEU A 200 0.63 -14.64 9.32
C LEU A 200 -0.76 -14.12 9.69
N ILE A 201 -1.08 -12.91 9.27
CA ILE A 201 -2.40 -12.30 9.41
C ILE A 201 -3.03 -12.26 8.03
N LYS A 202 -4.02 -13.12 7.76
CA LYS A 202 -4.57 -13.25 6.42
C LYS A 202 -6.10 -13.37 6.32
N ASP A 203 -6.67 -12.86 5.24
CA ASP A 203 -8.10 -13.00 4.92
C ASP A 203 -9.04 -12.52 6.06
N ASN A 204 -8.60 -11.60 6.93
CA ASN A 204 -9.40 -11.10 8.06
C ASN A 204 -10.15 -9.81 7.70
N GLU A 205 -11.26 -9.55 8.41
CA GLU A 205 -11.99 -8.29 8.34
C GLU A 205 -11.89 -7.55 9.69
N ILE A 206 -11.41 -6.31 9.68
CA ILE A 206 -11.21 -5.48 10.87
C ILE A 206 -12.05 -4.20 10.75
N TYR A 207 -12.82 -3.89 11.79
CA TYR A 207 -13.78 -2.78 11.81
C TYR A 207 -13.59 -1.83 13.00
N ASP A 208 -13.74 -0.54 12.75
CA ASP A 208 -13.88 0.54 13.76
C ASP A 208 -12.68 0.72 14.71
N ALA A 209 -11.51 0.17 14.37
CA ALA A 209 -10.31 0.26 15.18
C ALA A 209 -9.65 1.65 15.07
N MET A 210 -8.98 2.13 16.10
CA MET A 210 -8.09 3.29 15.96
C MET A 210 -6.88 2.93 15.08
N LEU A 211 -6.32 1.75 15.37
CA LEU A 211 -5.23 1.13 14.66
C LEU A 211 -5.70 -0.25 14.18
N GLY A 212 -5.78 -0.47 12.87
CA GLY A 212 -6.33 -1.72 12.32
C GLY A 212 -5.47 -2.94 12.67
N ILE A 213 -4.32 -3.05 12.03
CA ILE A 213 -3.31 -4.09 12.33
C ILE A 213 -2.00 -3.39 12.68
N ILE A 214 -1.42 -3.74 13.83
CA ILE A 214 -0.13 -3.17 14.27
C ILE A 214 0.88 -4.27 14.57
N ALA A 215 2.11 -4.06 14.12
CA ALA A 215 3.26 -4.89 14.46
C ALA A 215 4.43 -4.01 14.88
N LYS A 216 4.85 -4.14 16.13
CA LYS A 216 5.93 -3.34 16.70
C LYS A 216 6.96 -4.21 17.39
N TYR A 217 8.22 -3.96 17.04
CA TYR A 217 9.34 -4.81 17.42
C TYR A 217 10.34 -4.08 18.28
N THR A 218 11.05 -4.83 19.11
CA THR A 218 12.19 -4.28 19.84
C THR A 218 13.27 -3.86 18.88
N ILE A 219 14.06 -2.86 19.26
CA ILE A 219 15.14 -2.35 18.40
C ILE A 219 16.15 -3.41 17.93
N THR A 220 16.20 -4.59 18.56
CA THR A 220 17.08 -5.71 18.20
C THR A 220 16.42 -6.79 17.33
N HIS A 221 15.10 -6.71 17.09
CA HIS A 221 14.36 -7.71 16.33
C HIS A 221 13.92 -7.15 14.98
N THR A 222 14.10 -7.93 13.92
CA THR A 222 13.55 -7.65 12.60
C THR A 222 12.20 -8.33 12.46
N GLY A 223 11.18 -7.57 12.04
CA GLY A 223 9.86 -8.14 11.77
C GLY A 223 9.88 -9.02 10.54
N VAL A 224 9.43 -10.25 10.62
CA VAL A 224 9.32 -11.19 9.48
C VAL A 224 7.88 -11.66 9.36
N ASN A 225 6.94 -10.72 9.59
CA ASN A 225 5.53 -11.01 9.61
C ASN A 225 4.90 -10.68 8.25
N ILE A 226 3.83 -11.42 7.93
CA ILE A 226 3.11 -11.29 6.67
C ILE A 226 1.68 -10.87 6.99
N ILE A 227 1.26 -9.74 6.43
CA ILE A 227 -0.08 -9.19 6.54
C ILE A 227 -0.67 -9.14 5.13
N GLU A 228 -1.55 -10.08 4.82
CA GLU A 228 -2.06 -10.25 3.46
C GLU A 228 -3.58 -10.43 3.31
N ASN A 229 -4.14 -9.92 2.23
CA ASN A 229 -5.56 -10.12 1.88
C ASN A 229 -6.55 -9.70 2.99
N ASN A 230 -6.16 -8.82 3.92
CA ASN A 230 -7.06 -8.35 4.97
C ASN A 230 -7.86 -7.16 4.47
N THR A 231 -9.07 -7.02 5.00
CA THR A 231 -9.92 -5.85 4.82
C THR A 231 -9.91 -5.03 6.13
N VAL A 232 -9.46 -3.78 6.08
CA VAL A 232 -9.48 -2.86 7.22
C VAL A 232 -10.43 -1.71 6.89
N VAL A 233 -11.56 -1.65 7.59
CA VAL A 233 -12.62 -0.69 7.32
C VAL A 233 -12.81 0.24 8.51
N ASP A 234 -12.93 1.53 8.22
CA ASP A 234 -13.29 2.54 9.21
C ASP A 234 -12.27 2.55 10.36
N PHE A 235 -11.00 2.72 10.01
CA PHE A 235 -9.97 2.98 11.01
C PHE A 235 -9.91 4.46 11.40
N ALA A 236 -9.62 4.79 12.66
CA ALA A 236 -9.55 6.18 13.11
C ALA A 236 -8.26 6.88 12.66
N TYR A 237 -7.10 6.19 12.76
CA TYR A 237 -5.77 6.80 12.62
C TYR A 237 -4.89 6.08 11.58
N ILE A 238 -4.55 4.80 11.82
CA ILE A 238 -3.73 3.99 10.91
C ILE A 238 -4.46 2.69 10.56
N GLY A 239 -4.50 2.35 9.27
CA GLY A 239 -5.00 1.06 8.81
C GLY A 239 -4.05 -0.08 9.19
N ILE A 240 -2.83 -0.05 8.67
CA ILE A 240 -1.78 -1.05 8.97
C ILE A 240 -0.48 -0.35 9.36
N PHE A 241 0.14 -0.79 10.46
CA PHE A 241 1.44 -0.32 10.92
C PHE A 241 2.42 -1.48 11.14
N CYS A 242 3.64 -1.38 10.62
CA CYS A 242 4.73 -2.31 10.91
C CYS A 242 6.05 -1.57 11.14
N SER A 243 6.85 -1.98 12.14
CA SER A 243 8.14 -1.36 12.46
C SER A 243 9.35 -2.30 12.39
N GLY A 244 9.24 -3.43 11.68
CA GLY A 244 10.25 -4.48 11.73
C GLY A 244 11.36 -4.37 10.69
N GLY A 245 11.18 -3.54 9.66
CA GLY A 245 12.09 -3.40 8.52
C GLY A 245 12.14 -4.59 7.54
N ASN A 246 11.48 -5.72 7.85
CA ASN A 246 11.47 -6.94 7.03
C ASN A 246 10.04 -7.52 6.84
N ASP A 247 9.03 -6.78 7.27
CA ASP A 247 7.62 -7.20 7.16
C ASP A 247 7.12 -7.09 5.71
N ILE A 248 6.15 -7.95 5.38
CA ILE A 248 5.46 -7.94 4.09
C ILE A 248 4.00 -7.55 4.29
N ILE A 249 3.59 -6.45 3.67
CA ILE A 249 2.21 -5.95 3.66
C ILE A 249 1.70 -6.02 2.23
N ARG A 250 0.82 -6.97 1.92
CA ARG A 250 0.36 -7.16 0.54
C ARG A 250 -1.13 -7.44 0.35
N ASN A 251 -1.68 -7.05 -0.80
CA ASN A 251 -3.07 -7.38 -1.20
C ASN A 251 -4.15 -6.95 -0.19
N ASN A 252 -3.87 -6.02 0.74
CA ASN A 252 -4.87 -5.58 1.71
C ASN A 252 -5.78 -4.51 1.08
N ASP A 253 -7.05 -4.53 1.48
CA ASP A 253 -8.06 -3.51 1.17
C ASP A 253 -8.26 -2.63 2.40
N ILE A 254 -8.01 -1.32 2.27
CA ILE A 254 -7.99 -0.38 3.38
C ILE A 254 -8.86 0.82 3.03
N SER A 255 -9.93 1.04 3.81
CA SER A 255 -10.88 2.12 3.56
C SER A 255 -11.45 2.76 4.82
N ARG A 256 -11.96 4.00 4.69
CA ARG A 256 -12.56 4.77 5.79
C ARG A 256 -13.83 5.52 5.35
N PRO A 257 -14.86 4.81 4.88
CA PRO A 257 -16.06 5.42 4.29
C PRO A 257 -17.01 6.09 5.28
N ASN A 258 -17.05 5.70 6.55
CA ASN A 258 -18.06 6.16 7.52
C ASN A 258 -17.49 6.87 8.75
N PHE A 259 -16.17 6.92 8.90
CA PHE A 259 -15.53 7.52 10.09
C PHE A 259 -15.37 9.04 9.98
N ALA A 260 -16.46 9.79 10.05
CA ALA A 260 -16.45 11.26 10.12
C ALA A 260 -16.64 11.77 11.56
N GLY A 261 -16.00 12.89 11.91
CA GLY A 261 -16.25 13.62 13.17
C GLY A 261 -15.54 13.05 14.42
N ILE A 262 -14.37 12.44 14.25
CA ILE A 262 -13.51 12.04 15.36
C ILE A 262 -12.73 13.26 15.87
N ASN A 263 -12.87 13.59 17.14
CA ASN A 263 -11.92 14.50 17.74
C ASN A 263 -10.62 13.75 18.07
N PHE A 264 -9.59 13.91 17.24
CA PHE A 264 -8.24 13.41 17.52
C PHE A 264 -7.15 14.42 17.13
N HIS A 265 -6.73 15.25 18.10
CA HIS A 265 -5.54 16.12 18.14
C HIS A 265 -5.03 16.82 16.85
N ASP A 266 -5.86 17.02 15.83
CA ASP A 266 -5.42 17.44 14.48
C ASP A 266 -4.38 16.47 13.86
N GLU A 267 -4.58 15.17 14.07
CA GLU A 267 -3.61 14.13 13.75
C GLU A 267 -3.83 13.47 12.37
N SER A 268 -2.79 12.76 11.91
CA SER A 268 -2.72 12.07 10.62
C SER A 268 -3.81 11.03 10.36
N ILE A 269 -4.21 10.84 9.10
CA ILE A 269 -4.93 9.64 8.65
C ILE A 269 -4.01 8.93 7.67
N ILE A 270 -3.67 7.68 7.97
CA ILE A 270 -2.66 6.92 7.22
C ILE A 270 -3.24 5.54 6.85
N GLY A 271 -3.18 5.18 5.57
CA GLY A 271 -3.55 3.82 5.15
C GLY A 271 -2.55 2.79 5.68
N ILE A 272 -1.29 2.88 5.23
CA ILE A 272 -0.20 1.98 5.62
C ILE A 272 1.00 2.80 6.10
N SER A 273 1.56 2.41 7.24
CA SER A 273 2.81 2.96 7.78
C SER A 273 3.81 1.85 7.99
N GLY A 274 4.96 1.95 7.32
CA GLY A 274 6.06 1.01 7.45
C GLY A 274 7.33 1.68 7.98
N SER A 275 8.00 1.12 8.97
CA SER A 275 9.30 1.62 9.43
C SER A 275 10.29 0.48 9.72
N GLY A 276 11.57 0.83 9.82
CA GLY A 276 12.64 -0.13 10.05
C GLY A 276 12.87 -0.52 11.50
N SER A 277 13.81 -1.45 11.68
CA SER A 277 14.51 -1.77 12.92
C SER A 277 15.98 -1.29 12.83
N ASN A 278 16.84 -1.52 13.84
CA ASN A 278 18.26 -1.15 13.75
C ASN A 278 19.06 -2.05 12.79
N SER A 279 18.44 -3.13 12.29
CA SER A 279 19.05 -4.12 11.43
C SER A 279 18.71 -3.84 9.96
N SER A 280 19.65 -4.12 9.06
CA SER A 280 19.41 -4.05 7.62
C SER A 280 18.38 -5.10 7.20
N GLY A 281 17.38 -4.67 6.43
CA GLY A 281 16.28 -5.49 5.96
C GLY A 281 15.53 -4.80 4.82
N THR A 282 14.58 -5.49 4.21
CA THR A 282 13.72 -4.95 3.14
C THR A 282 12.26 -5.03 3.55
N MET A 283 11.63 -3.87 3.72
CA MET A 283 10.19 -3.77 3.95
C MET A 283 9.46 -3.77 2.62
N ILE A 284 8.45 -4.63 2.48
CA ILE A 284 7.69 -4.78 1.23
C ILE A 284 6.24 -4.34 1.45
N ILE A 285 5.82 -3.30 0.73
CA ILE A 285 4.43 -2.83 0.70
C ILE A 285 3.94 -2.95 -0.74
N SER A 286 3.16 -3.99 -1.05
CA SER A 286 2.79 -4.26 -2.44
C SER A 286 1.35 -4.66 -2.70
N HIS A 287 0.79 -4.29 -3.86
CA HIS A 287 -0.54 -4.71 -4.29
C HIS A 287 -1.70 -4.33 -3.35
N ASN A 288 -1.50 -3.41 -2.41
CA ASN A 288 -2.56 -2.96 -1.53
C ASN A 288 -3.48 -1.97 -2.25
N HIS A 289 -4.75 -1.95 -1.87
CA HIS A 289 -5.74 -0.96 -2.32
C HIS A 289 -6.14 -0.07 -1.15
N ILE A 290 -5.80 1.22 -1.24
CA ILE A 290 -6.11 2.23 -0.24
C ILE A 290 -7.09 3.20 -0.86
N HIS A 291 -8.34 3.21 -0.40
CA HIS A 291 -9.38 3.98 -1.06
C HIS A 291 -10.44 4.52 -0.10
N THR A 292 -11.25 5.46 -0.57
CA THR A 292 -12.37 6.04 0.20
C THR A 292 -11.93 6.49 1.59
N ILE A 293 -10.75 7.11 1.67
CA ILE A 293 -10.29 7.76 2.89
C ILE A 293 -10.97 9.12 2.97
N LEU A 294 -12.08 9.20 3.70
CA LEU A 294 -12.73 10.47 3.96
C LEU A 294 -12.03 11.18 5.11
N GLY A 295 -11.76 12.48 4.94
CA GLY A 295 -11.11 13.33 5.95
C GLY A 295 -12.11 14.20 6.71
N GLU A 296 -11.67 14.75 7.84
CA GLU A 296 -12.45 15.74 8.58
C GLU A 296 -12.35 17.14 7.99
N THR A 297 -13.45 17.89 8.03
CA THR A 297 -13.59 19.24 7.48
C THR A 297 -12.98 20.35 8.36
N VAL A 298 -12.59 20.04 9.61
CA VAL A 298 -12.28 21.03 10.66
C VAL A 298 -10.96 20.74 11.36
N SER A 299 -9.83 21.24 10.81
CA SER A 299 -8.67 21.86 11.52
C SER A 299 -7.45 22.07 10.57
N PRO A 300 -6.58 23.09 10.74
CA PRO A 300 -5.57 23.51 9.77
C PRO A 300 -4.15 22.94 9.97
N ARG A 301 -3.95 21.80 10.65
CA ARG A 301 -2.63 21.11 10.63
C ARG A 301 -2.61 20.06 9.50
N THR A 302 -1.96 20.44 8.41
CA THR A 302 -2.38 20.14 7.04
C THR A 302 -1.45 19.22 6.22
N TRP A 303 -0.41 18.62 6.83
CA TRP A 303 0.60 17.77 6.13
C TRP A 303 0.50 16.27 6.41
N ARG A 304 -0.66 15.84 6.90
CA ARG A 304 -0.75 14.64 7.76
C ARG A 304 -1.61 13.51 7.17
N ARG A 305 -2.28 13.69 6.04
CA ARG A 305 -3.02 12.61 5.36
C ARG A 305 -2.12 11.87 4.38
N ARG A 306 -1.99 10.54 4.53
CA ARG A 306 -1.06 9.74 3.73
C ARG A 306 -1.65 8.40 3.31
N GLY A 307 -1.29 7.95 2.11
CA GLY A 307 -1.69 6.62 1.65
C GLY A 307 -0.75 5.61 2.27
N ILE A 308 0.50 5.67 1.81
CA ILE A 308 1.62 4.90 2.30
C ILE A 308 2.66 5.87 2.84
N ILE A 309 3.18 5.59 4.02
CA ILE A 309 4.32 6.31 4.59
C ILE A 309 5.37 5.34 5.09
N SER A 310 6.63 5.64 4.81
CA SER A 310 7.76 4.95 5.39
C SER A 310 8.93 5.88 5.67
N THR A 311 9.10 6.22 6.95
CA THR A 311 10.12 7.19 7.40
C THR A 311 10.65 6.78 8.76
N GLY A 312 11.88 7.19 9.10
CA GLY A 312 12.33 7.14 10.48
C GLY A 312 11.88 8.34 11.33
N GLU A 313 12.60 8.60 12.43
CA GLU A 313 12.25 9.63 13.42
C GLU A 313 11.98 11.02 12.80
N GLY A 314 10.90 11.68 13.26
CA GLY A 314 10.62 13.10 13.00
C GLY A 314 9.63 13.43 11.86
N HIS A 315 9.17 12.44 11.08
CA HIS A 315 8.25 12.69 9.96
C HIS A 315 6.82 12.11 10.14
N THR A 316 6.57 11.32 11.18
CA THR A 316 5.24 10.94 11.65
C THR A 316 4.91 11.71 12.93
N PRO A 317 3.68 12.26 13.07
CA PRO A 317 3.32 13.04 14.25
C PRO A 317 3.07 12.17 15.50
N PHE A 318 3.07 10.85 15.36
CA PHE A 318 3.08 9.90 16.46
C PHE A 318 4.49 9.38 16.73
N TYR A 319 5.05 9.69 17.91
CA TYR A 319 6.38 9.23 18.37
C TYR A 319 6.54 7.69 18.38
N PHE A 320 5.45 6.93 18.30
CA PHE A 320 5.48 5.46 18.40
C PHE A 320 5.51 4.77 17.03
N CYS A 321 5.19 5.49 15.96
CA CYS A 321 5.33 5.06 14.57
C CYS A 321 6.72 5.44 14.04
N HIS A 322 7.72 5.33 14.91
CA HIS A 322 9.11 5.64 14.63
C HIS A 322 9.84 4.32 14.71
N GLY A 323 10.66 4.08 13.70
CA GLY A 323 11.66 3.04 13.68
C GLY A 323 12.96 3.64 13.16
N PRO A 324 14.10 2.99 13.39
CA PRO A 324 15.35 3.41 12.78
C PRO A 324 15.22 3.50 11.25
N THR A 325 16.03 4.36 10.64
CA THR A 325 16.01 4.64 9.19
C THR A 325 16.76 3.59 8.35
N LYS A 326 17.43 2.62 8.97
CA LYS A 326 18.37 1.71 8.30
C LYS A 326 17.70 0.47 7.70
N TYR A 327 16.96 0.65 6.62
CA TYR A 327 16.30 -0.43 5.89
C TYR A 327 16.07 -0.03 4.44
N ASP A 328 15.99 -1.02 3.58
CA ASP A 328 15.53 -0.89 2.22
C ASP A 328 14.00 -0.97 2.19
N ILE A 329 13.37 -0.34 1.21
CA ILE A 329 11.93 -0.39 1.03
C ILE A 329 11.53 -0.58 -0.42
N GLU A 330 10.53 -1.45 -0.62
CA GLU A 330 9.83 -1.64 -1.87
C GLU A 330 8.36 -1.26 -1.72
N VAL A 331 7.94 -0.17 -2.38
CA VAL A 331 6.54 0.22 -2.50
C VAL A 331 6.09 -0.06 -3.93
N THR A 332 5.44 -1.20 -4.16
CA THR A 332 5.19 -1.67 -5.53
C THR A 332 3.74 -2.05 -5.83
N LYS A 333 3.24 -1.67 -7.01
CA LYS A 333 1.92 -2.15 -7.52
C LYS A 333 0.71 -1.82 -6.61
N ASN A 334 0.84 -0.82 -5.73
CA ASN A 334 -0.28 -0.38 -4.90
C ASN A 334 -1.22 0.53 -5.69
N ILE A 335 -2.50 0.53 -5.31
CA ILE A 335 -3.52 1.43 -5.84
C ILE A 335 -3.96 2.35 -4.70
N ILE A 336 -3.85 3.66 -4.90
CA ILE A 336 -4.20 4.67 -3.90
C ILE A 336 -5.18 5.66 -4.53
N ASP A 337 -6.42 5.64 -4.04
CA ASP A 337 -7.52 6.48 -4.53
C ASP A 337 -8.01 7.43 -3.45
N PHE A 338 -7.71 8.71 -3.63
CA PHE A 338 -8.15 9.78 -2.74
C PHE A 338 -9.27 10.59 -3.35
N ASN A 339 -10.38 10.70 -2.62
CA ASN A 339 -11.55 11.48 -3.01
C ASN A 339 -11.83 12.57 -1.97
N ASP A 340 -11.98 13.81 -2.43
CA ASP A 340 -12.31 14.99 -1.63
C ASP A 340 -11.35 15.23 -0.44
N LEU A 341 -10.10 14.81 -0.60
CA LEU A 341 -9.02 15.17 0.31
C LEU A 341 -8.34 16.45 -0.18
N GLY A 342 -8.59 17.55 0.54
CA GLY A 342 -7.97 18.86 0.25
C GLY A 342 -6.47 18.97 0.55
N PHE A 343 -5.76 17.87 0.86
CA PHE A 343 -4.30 17.81 1.07
C PHE A 343 -3.85 16.36 1.29
N GLY A 344 -2.57 16.05 1.05
CA GLY A 344 -1.97 14.77 1.43
C GLY A 344 -0.79 14.33 0.56
N PHE A 345 -0.04 13.35 1.06
CA PHE A 345 1.02 12.66 0.33
C PHE A 345 0.57 11.22 0.05
N SER A 346 0.43 10.79 -1.20
CA SER A 346 0.05 9.39 -1.46
C SER A 346 1.13 8.43 -1.03
N ILE A 347 2.37 8.63 -1.46
CA ILE A 347 3.53 7.87 -1.00
C ILE A 347 4.55 8.83 -0.42
N PHE A 348 4.95 8.63 0.83
CA PHE A 348 6.07 9.31 1.46
C PHE A 348 7.12 8.29 1.88
N THR A 349 8.34 8.38 1.37
CA THR A 349 9.50 7.60 1.87
C THR A 349 10.65 8.48 2.38
N GLY A 350 11.43 7.98 3.35
CA GLY A 350 12.46 8.77 4.04
C GLY A 350 13.48 7.95 4.84
N ASN A 351 13.87 6.79 4.30
CA ASN A 351 14.83 5.84 4.88
C ASN A 351 16.27 6.09 4.37
N ASP A 352 17.24 5.48 5.06
CA ASP A 352 18.67 5.55 4.72
C ASP A 352 19.09 4.46 3.73
N GLY A 353 18.26 3.41 3.57
CA GLY A 353 18.49 2.31 2.65
C GLY A 353 17.91 2.53 1.26
N GLU A 354 18.04 1.48 0.47
CA GLU A 354 17.62 1.40 -0.92
C GLU A 354 16.10 1.62 -1.04
N THR A 355 15.64 2.50 -1.94
CA THR A 355 14.21 2.84 -2.04
C THR A 355 13.68 2.61 -3.45
N THR A 356 12.80 1.63 -3.61
CA THR A 356 12.12 1.32 -4.87
C THR A 356 10.64 1.65 -4.78
N ILE A 357 10.17 2.53 -5.66
CA ILE A 357 8.76 2.90 -5.81
C ILE A 357 8.35 2.60 -7.25
N ASN A 358 7.63 1.50 -7.48
CA ASN A 358 7.46 0.96 -8.82
C ASN A 358 6.02 0.51 -9.11
N GLN A 359 5.49 0.82 -10.30
CA GLN A 359 4.17 0.32 -10.75
C GLN A 359 2.98 0.72 -9.87
N ASN A 360 3.08 1.77 -9.05
CA ASN A 360 1.94 2.24 -8.27
C ASN A 360 0.99 3.07 -9.12
N VAL A 361 -0.31 2.99 -8.82
CA VAL A 361 -1.35 3.80 -9.43
C VAL A 361 -1.93 4.72 -8.34
N ILE A 362 -1.80 6.02 -8.55
CA ILE A 362 -2.24 7.05 -7.62
C ILE A 362 -3.27 7.93 -8.33
N SER A 363 -4.44 8.06 -7.72
CA SER A 363 -5.51 8.94 -8.19
C SER A 363 -5.89 9.90 -7.06
N PHE A 364 -5.83 11.20 -7.36
CA PHE A 364 -6.39 12.24 -6.51
C PHE A 364 -7.53 12.92 -7.25
N LYS A 365 -8.71 12.84 -6.67
CA LYS A 365 -9.89 13.57 -7.12
C LYS A 365 -10.38 14.45 -5.99
N SER A 366 -10.41 15.77 -6.19
CA SER A 366 -10.95 16.68 -5.18
C SER A 366 -11.81 17.74 -5.84
N SER A 367 -13.00 17.94 -5.27
CA SER A 367 -13.84 19.13 -5.50
C SER A 367 -13.73 20.16 -4.36
N THR A 368 -12.95 19.81 -3.32
CA THR A 368 -12.76 20.61 -2.11
C THR A 368 -11.54 21.51 -2.23
N ASP A 369 -11.60 22.63 -1.51
CA ASP A 369 -10.51 23.58 -1.45
C ASP A 369 -9.21 22.93 -0.90
N LEU A 370 -8.09 23.11 -1.61
CA LEU A 370 -6.79 22.58 -1.23
C LEU A 370 -6.15 23.44 -0.13
N ARG A 371 -6.07 22.91 1.08
CA ARG A 371 -5.53 23.68 2.22
C ARG A 371 -4.01 23.62 2.31
N ASP A 372 -3.35 22.76 1.52
CA ASP A 372 -1.90 22.56 1.56
C ASP A 372 -1.34 21.79 0.36
N ARG A 373 -0.09 21.31 0.47
CA ARG A 373 0.61 20.46 -0.48
C ARG A 373 -0.15 19.18 -0.76
N VAL A 374 -0.19 18.84 -2.04
CA VAL A 374 -0.70 17.58 -2.57
C VAL A 374 0.45 16.95 -3.34
N MET A 375 0.88 15.75 -2.92
CA MET A 375 1.98 15.05 -3.59
C MET A 375 1.60 13.63 -3.92
N GLY A 376 1.91 13.20 -5.14
CA GLY A 376 1.79 11.80 -5.54
C GLY A 376 2.86 10.97 -4.83
N ILE A 377 4.11 11.20 -5.20
CA ILE A 377 5.27 10.57 -4.57
C ILE A 377 6.17 11.64 -3.98
N HIS A 378 6.50 11.50 -2.71
CA HIS A 378 7.55 12.28 -2.04
C HIS A 378 8.56 11.33 -1.41
N SER A 379 9.76 11.27 -1.97
CA SER A 379 10.80 10.35 -1.51
C SER A 379 12.07 11.10 -1.17
N ILE A 380 12.62 10.83 0.02
CA ILE A 380 13.90 11.35 0.49
C ILE A 380 14.85 10.17 0.68
N SER A 381 15.85 10.05 -0.19
CA SER A 381 16.96 9.15 0.04
C SER A 381 18.09 9.84 0.81
N LYS A 382 18.40 9.31 1.99
CA LYS A 382 19.43 9.83 2.90
C LYS A 382 20.78 9.12 2.80
N GLY A 383 20.86 7.98 2.11
CA GLY A 383 22.07 7.16 2.11
C GLY A 383 22.22 6.08 1.05
N LYS A 384 21.22 5.85 0.16
CA LYS A 384 21.31 4.88 -0.96
C LYS A 384 20.60 5.38 -2.22
N ASN A 385 20.56 4.56 -3.25
CA ASN A 385 19.88 4.88 -4.49
C ASN A 385 18.35 4.95 -4.32
N LEU A 386 17.70 5.74 -5.18
CA LEU A 386 16.25 5.90 -5.26
C LEU A 386 15.77 5.57 -6.67
N TRP A 387 14.89 4.58 -6.83
CA TRP A 387 14.24 4.25 -8.09
C TRP A 387 12.74 4.53 -8.02
N ILE A 388 12.28 5.34 -8.97
CA ILE A 388 10.87 5.65 -9.17
C ILE A 388 10.55 5.28 -10.61
N ASP A 389 9.91 4.12 -10.81
CA ASP A 389 9.74 3.52 -12.15
C ASP A 389 8.30 3.09 -12.43
N ARG A 390 7.80 3.35 -13.64
CA ARG A 390 6.46 2.90 -14.10
C ARG A 390 5.29 3.27 -13.18
N ASN A 391 5.35 4.37 -12.42
CA ASN A 391 4.21 4.83 -11.62
C ASN A 391 3.25 5.67 -12.49
N ARG A 392 1.96 5.60 -12.18
CA ARG A 392 0.93 6.43 -12.81
C ARG A 392 0.25 7.30 -11.76
N ILE A 393 0.31 8.60 -11.93
CA ILE A 393 -0.17 9.60 -10.98
C ILE A 393 -1.13 10.53 -11.71
N ILE A 394 -2.39 10.56 -11.29
CA ILE A 394 -3.44 11.38 -11.88
C ILE A 394 -4.02 12.31 -10.82
N PHE A 395 -4.01 13.60 -11.09
CA PHE A 395 -4.70 14.62 -10.33
C PHE A 395 -5.86 15.18 -11.14
N ASN A 396 -7.07 15.11 -10.59
CA ASN A 396 -8.28 15.75 -11.09
C ASN A 396 -8.81 16.67 -10.00
N LEU A 397 -8.41 17.94 -10.03
CA LEU A 397 -8.60 18.87 -8.92
C LEU A 397 -9.47 20.05 -9.35
N SER A 398 -10.45 20.36 -8.50
CA SER A 398 -11.33 21.52 -8.62
C SER A 398 -11.57 22.09 -7.21
N GLY A 399 -11.51 23.41 -7.04
CA GLY A 399 -11.61 24.08 -5.73
C GLY A 399 -10.48 25.07 -5.49
N ARG A 400 -10.63 26.03 -4.57
CA ARG A 400 -9.59 27.05 -4.27
C ARG A 400 -8.45 26.44 -3.48
N THR A 401 -7.22 26.90 -3.61
CA THR A 401 -6.19 26.60 -2.61
C THR A 401 -6.13 27.71 -1.56
N TYR A 402 -5.59 27.47 -0.37
CA TYR A 402 -5.60 28.46 0.73
C TYR A 402 -4.23 28.72 1.38
N SER A 403 -3.12 28.38 0.73
CA SER A 403 -1.81 28.51 1.36
C SER A 403 -0.74 29.04 0.43
N ASN A 404 0.15 29.86 1.00
CA ASN A 404 1.41 30.31 0.42
C ASN A 404 2.37 29.16 0.08
N TRP A 405 2.05 27.93 0.54
CA TRP A 405 2.85 26.72 0.42
C TRP A 405 2.14 25.57 -0.30
N SER A 406 0.95 25.78 -0.89
CA SER A 406 0.21 24.75 -1.63
C SER A 406 0.87 24.44 -2.98
N LYS A 407 1.85 23.53 -2.98
CA LYS A 407 2.41 22.94 -4.21
C LYS A 407 1.71 21.61 -4.54
N ILE A 408 1.33 21.44 -5.79
CA ILE A 408 0.83 20.17 -6.32
C ILE A 408 1.97 19.53 -7.10
N THR A 409 2.49 18.41 -6.60
CA THR A 409 3.66 17.76 -7.18
C THR A 409 3.36 16.30 -7.52
N GLY A 410 3.63 15.88 -8.75
CA GLY A 410 3.52 14.48 -9.14
C GLY A 410 4.55 13.62 -8.43
N ILE A 411 5.83 13.87 -8.73
CA ILE A 411 6.96 13.16 -8.14
C ILE A 411 7.92 14.20 -7.55
N HIS A 412 8.27 14.05 -6.29
CA HIS A 412 9.30 14.82 -5.60
C HIS A 412 10.36 13.87 -5.05
N ALA A 413 11.53 13.83 -5.69
CA ALA A 413 12.64 12.96 -5.36
C ALA A 413 13.81 13.80 -4.82
N ILE A 414 14.23 13.51 -3.59
CA ILE A 414 15.34 14.17 -2.92
C ILE A 414 16.45 13.15 -2.66
N GLY A 415 17.65 13.39 -3.18
CA GLY A 415 18.84 12.57 -2.92
C GLY A 415 19.87 13.35 -2.11
N GLN A 416 20.39 12.79 -1.02
CA GLN A 416 21.38 13.50 -0.20
C GLN A 416 22.83 13.06 -0.42
N LYS A 417 23.12 11.90 -1.04
CA LYS A 417 24.51 11.42 -1.28
C LYS A 417 24.67 10.46 -2.47
N GLU A 418 23.59 10.14 -3.19
CA GLU A 418 23.48 8.93 -4.03
C GLU A 418 22.71 9.20 -5.33
N PHE A 419 22.47 8.15 -6.12
CA PHE A 419 21.83 8.21 -7.44
C PHE A 419 20.30 8.16 -7.38
N ILE A 420 19.63 8.96 -8.21
CA ILE A 420 18.16 8.98 -8.37
C ILE A 420 17.81 8.57 -9.80
N SER A 421 16.95 7.55 -9.96
CA SER A 421 16.37 7.16 -11.24
C SER A 421 14.86 7.41 -11.24
N ILE A 422 14.37 8.24 -12.16
CA ILE A 422 12.95 8.53 -12.38
C ILE A 422 12.63 8.12 -13.81
N THR A 423 12.02 6.96 -14.00
CA THR A 423 11.86 6.35 -15.33
C THR A 423 10.45 5.85 -15.63
N ASN A 424 10.03 5.96 -16.90
CA ASN A 424 8.75 5.42 -17.38
C ASN A 424 7.49 5.85 -16.59
N ASN A 425 7.55 6.96 -15.84
CA ASN A 425 6.39 7.40 -15.06
C ASN A 425 5.44 8.23 -15.90
N ILE A 426 4.15 8.15 -15.58
CA ILE A 426 3.09 8.97 -16.17
C ILE A 426 2.53 9.87 -15.07
N VAL A 427 2.65 11.18 -15.25
CA VAL A 427 2.08 12.19 -14.35
C VAL A 427 1.08 13.03 -15.15
N SER A 428 -0.18 13.04 -14.73
CA SER A 428 -1.22 13.86 -15.33
C SER A 428 -1.88 14.76 -14.30
N MET A 429 -2.04 16.03 -14.65
CA MET A 429 -2.71 17.03 -13.83
C MET A 429 -3.79 17.71 -14.64
N ASP A 430 -5.05 17.62 -14.20
CA ASP A 430 -6.18 18.38 -14.72
C ASP A 430 -6.75 19.23 -13.58
N ILE A 431 -6.71 20.56 -13.76
CA ILE A 431 -6.92 21.51 -12.66
C ILE A 431 -7.87 22.62 -13.05
N THR A 432 -9.17 22.42 -12.81
CA THR A 432 -10.20 23.38 -13.24
C THR A 432 -10.61 24.31 -12.10
N GLY A 433 -10.61 25.63 -12.34
CA GLY A 433 -11.20 26.62 -11.41
C GLY A 433 -10.47 26.76 -10.07
N THR A 434 -9.25 26.24 -9.97
CA THR A 434 -8.42 26.29 -8.77
C THR A 434 -7.61 27.58 -8.75
N LYS A 435 -7.78 28.41 -7.72
CA LYS A 435 -6.97 29.63 -7.51
C LYS A 435 -5.99 29.42 -6.37
N ILE A 436 -4.69 29.73 -6.54
CA ILE A 436 -3.73 29.75 -5.42
C ILE A 436 -3.56 31.18 -4.91
N PRO A 437 -4.13 31.53 -3.75
CA PRO A 437 -4.00 32.87 -3.19
C PRO A 437 -2.55 33.12 -2.75
N PHE A 438 -2.03 34.29 -3.14
CA PHE A 438 -0.74 34.80 -2.68
C PHE A 438 -0.90 35.54 -1.34
N PRO A 439 0.14 35.55 -0.49
CA PRO A 439 0.09 36.27 0.78
C PRO A 439 0.08 37.80 0.64
N ASP A 440 0.61 38.35 -0.46
CA ASP A 440 0.62 39.80 -0.68
C ASP A 440 0.74 40.17 -2.16
N ASP A 441 0.24 41.35 -2.52
CA ASP A 441 0.43 41.94 -3.85
C ASP A 441 1.88 42.44 -4.07
N THR A 442 2.69 42.50 -3.02
CA THR A 442 4.07 43.02 -3.03
C THR A 442 5.13 42.00 -3.43
N THR A 443 4.82 40.70 -3.45
CA THR A 443 5.73 39.64 -3.89
C THR A 443 6.04 39.83 -5.38
N PRO A 444 7.33 39.89 -5.78
CA PRO A 444 7.69 40.02 -7.19
C PRO A 444 7.07 38.91 -8.04
N ILE A 445 6.63 39.25 -9.26
CA ILE A 445 5.93 38.32 -10.18
C ILE A 445 6.74 37.03 -10.41
N PHE A 446 8.06 37.08 -10.38
CA PHE A 446 8.88 35.86 -10.50
C PHE A 446 8.82 34.95 -9.26
N LYS A 447 8.72 35.49 -8.03
CA LYS A 447 8.45 34.66 -6.82
C LYS A 447 7.02 34.14 -6.82
N LYS A 448 6.08 34.84 -7.46
CA LYS A 448 4.72 34.34 -7.73
C LYS A 448 4.72 33.13 -8.69
N ARG A 449 5.71 33.02 -9.60
CA ARG A 449 5.90 31.87 -10.51
C ARG A 449 6.51 30.61 -9.86
N LEU A 450 7.01 30.68 -8.62
CA LEU A 450 7.61 29.55 -7.88
C LEU A 450 6.59 28.71 -7.09
N ASN A 451 5.33 29.15 -7.04
CA ASN A 451 4.20 28.44 -6.44
C ASN A 451 3.32 27.90 -7.58
N GLY A 452 3.40 26.60 -7.85
CA GLY A 452 2.78 26.04 -9.04
C GLY A 452 2.69 24.53 -9.04
N LEU A 453 2.29 24.03 -10.21
CA LEU A 453 2.15 22.61 -10.51
C LEU A 453 3.51 22.07 -10.93
N GLU A 454 3.95 20.99 -10.32
CA GLU A 454 5.25 20.37 -10.61
C GLU A 454 5.04 18.91 -11.04
N GLY A 455 5.32 18.57 -12.29
CA GLY A 455 5.25 17.19 -12.76
C GLY A 455 6.24 16.29 -12.01
N ILE A 456 7.53 16.58 -12.22
CA ILE A 456 8.66 15.89 -11.59
C ILE A 456 9.59 16.93 -10.98
N ASN A 457 9.97 16.75 -9.72
CA ASN A 457 10.92 17.58 -9.01
C ASN A 457 12.06 16.69 -8.48
N SER A 458 13.27 16.90 -8.98
CA SER A 458 14.47 16.18 -8.56
C SER A 458 15.49 17.15 -7.99
N ARG A 459 15.96 16.90 -6.78
CA ARG A 459 16.89 17.78 -6.08
C ARG A 459 17.78 17.00 -5.12
N GLY A 460 18.90 17.60 -4.76
CA GLY A 460 19.82 16.99 -3.82
C GLY A 460 20.89 17.95 -3.37
N ASN A 461 22.15 17.54 -3.55
CA ASN A 461 23.31 18.39 -3.36
C ASN A 461 24.29 18.25 -4.54
N THR A 462 25.40 18.98 -4.50
CA THR A 462 26.47 18.92 -5.50
C THR A 462 27.01 17.53 -5.86
N SER A 463 26.76 16.49 -5.07
CA SER A 463 27.17 15.10 -5.39
C SER A 463 26.06 14.23 -5.97
N THR A 464 24.81 14.72 -5.96
CA THR A 464 23.64 13.97 -6.40
C THR A 464 23.63 13.86 -7.91
N ILE A 465 23.45 12.64 -8.41
CA ILE A 465 23.25 12.36 -9.83
C ILE A 465 21.82 11.87 -10.01
N SER A 466 21.09 12.44 -10.98
CA SER A 466 19.77 11.95 -11.32
C SER A 466 19.58 11.72 -12.81
N GLU A 467 18.81 10.70 -13.12
CA GLU A 467 18.34 10.37 -14.46
C GLU A 467 16.82 10.46 -14.49
N ILE A 468 16.30 11.34 -15.36
CA ILE A 468 14.88 11.53 -15.60
C ILE A 468 14.62 11.13 -17.05
N ILE A 469 14.17 9.90 -17.25
CA ILE A 469 14.19 9.27 -18.58
C ILE A 469 12.85 8.63 -18.92
N TYR A 470 12.35 8.85 -20.15
CA TYR A 470 11.11 8.24 -20.63
C TYR A 470 9.90 8.53 -19.75
N ASN A 471 9.79 9.69 -19.11
CA ASN A 471 8.59 10.05 -18.38
C ASN A 471 7.61 10.78 -19.32
N THR A 472 6.32 10.70 -19.01
CA THR A 472 5.26 11.47 -19.65
C THR A 472 4.60 12.36 -18.61
N VAL A 473 4.74 13.67 -18.77
CA VAL A 473 4.10 14.68 -17.93
C VAL A 473 3.08 15.43 -18.78
N ASN A 474 1.82 15.44 -18.33
CA ASN A 474 0.70 16.10 -19.00
C ASN A 474 0.00 17.04 -18.02
N VAL A 475 -0.19 18.31 -18.40
CA VAL A 475 -0.98 19.28 -17.64
C VAL A 475 -2.09 19.83 -18.52
N ASN A 476 -3.34 19.75 -18.05
CA ASN A 476 -4.54 20.22 -18.72
C ASN A 476 -5.23 21.34 -17.90
N HIS A 477 -5.86 22.27 -18.61
CA HIS A 477 -6.86 23.20 -18.10
C HIS A 477 -6.42 24.04 -16.89
N ASN A 478 -5.16 24.43 -16.78
CA ASN A 478 -4.78 25.36 -15.71
C ASN A 478 -5.37 26.75 -15.98
N THR A 479 -6.58 26.99 -15.45
CA THR A 479 -7.35 28.22 -15.64
C THR A 479 -6.93 29.34 -14.66
N ASP A 480 -5.69 29.32 -14.16
CA ASP A 480 -5.17 30.39 -13.31
C ASP A 480 -3.90 30.97 -13.95
N SER A 481 -4.04 32.14 -14.58
CA SER A 481 -2.95 32.89 -15.22
C SER A 481 -1.74 33.19 -14.30
N THR A 482 -1.90 33.01 -12.98
CA THR A 482 -0.85 33.25 -11.99
C THR A 482 -0.03 32.00 -11.64
N LEU A 483 -0.46 30.82 -12.10
CA LEU A 483 0.18 29.54 -11.79
C LEU A 483 1.10 29.06 -12.89
N ASN A 484 2.40 29.00 -12.58
CA ASN A 484 3.35 28.34 -13.46
C ASN A 484 3.14 26.82 -13.42
N SER A 485 3.09 26.20 -14.59
CA SER A 485 3.05 24.73 -14.71
C SER A 485 4.43 24.25 -15.14
N VAL A 486 5.13 23.54 -14.26
CA VAL A 486 6.50 23.08 -14.47
C VAL A 486 6.48 21.58 -14.71
N ALA A 487 6.95 21.13 -15.86
CA ALA A 487 7.05 19.70 -16.12
C ALA A 487 8.16 19.05 -15.30
N ILE A 488 9.35 19.67 -15.29
CA ILE A 488 10.53 19.16 -14.60
C ILE A 488 11.22 20.30 -13.82
N GLN A 489 11.22 20.21 -12.50
CA GLN A 489 12.03 21.05 -11.63
C GLN A 489 13.32 20.30 -11.27
N LEU A 490 14.46 20.98 -11.47
CA LEU A 490 15.77 20.49 -11.07
C LEU A 490 16.30 21.42 -9.97
N GLY A 491 16.67 20.89 -8.81
CA GLY A 491 17.41 21.66 -7.80
C GLY A 491 18.91 21.38 -7.86
N GLU A 492 19.61 21.60 -6.76
CA GLU A 492 21.05 21.32 -6.67
C GLU A 492 21.37 19.85 -7.04
N GLY A 493 22.32 19.64 -7.96
CA GLY A 493 22.75 18.33 -8.44
C GLY A 493 23.21 18.28 -9.89
N HIS A 494 23.47 17.07 -10.37
CA HIS A 494 23.81 16.71 -11.74
C HIS A 494 22.67 15.90 -12.38
N HIS A 495 21.95 16.48 -13.35
CA HIS A 495 20.72 15.90 -13.87
C HIS A 495 20.81 15.57 -15.36
N THR A 496 20.33 14.39 -15.76
CA THR A 496 20.18 14.00 -17.17
C THR A 496 18.70 13.83 -17.49
N VAL A 497 18.21 14.59 -18.48
CA VAL A 497 16.80 14.60 -18.88
C VAL A 497 16.67 14.11 -20.33
N THR A 498 16.25 12.86 -20.51
CA THR A 498 16.30 12.21 -21.84
C THR A 498 15.00 11.50 -22.22
N ASN A 499 14.57 11.61 -23.47
CA ASN A 499 13.41 10.88 -24.00
C ASN A 499 12.08 11.13 -23.25
N ASN A 500 11.87 12.29 -22.61
CA ASN A 500 10.61 12.58 -21.92
C ASN A 500 9.60 13.28 -22.83
N ILE A 501 8.31 13.11 -22.57
CA ILE A 501 7.24 13.97 -23.11
C ILE A 501 6.79 14.92 -22.01
N ALA A 502 6.73 16.21 -22.31
CA ALA A 502 6.04 17.22 -21.50
C ALA A 502 4.99 17.93 -22.36
N SER A 503 3.74 17.91 -21.94
CA SER A 503 2.64 18.50 -22.70
C SER A 503 1.74 19.36 -21.83
N PHE A 504 1.39 20.51 -22.37
CA PHE A 504 0.60 21.54 -21.71
C PHE A 504 -0.54 21.93 -22.63
N PHE A 505 -1.77 21.65 -22.19
CA PHE A 505 -2.99 21.91 -22.95
C PHE A 505 -3.87 22.91 -22.21
N ASP A 506 -4.44 23.86 -22.94
CA ASP A 506 -5.50 24.74 -22.45
C ASP A 506 -5.09 25.51 -21.18
N LEU A 507 -3.86 26.04 -21.13
CA LEU A 507 -3.37 26.83 -20.00
C LEU A 507 -3.73 28.32 -20.15
N GLU A 508 -4.19 28.95 -19.07
CA GLU A 508 -4.27 30.42 -18.99
C GLU A 508 -2.92 31.08 -18.65
N ALA A 509 -1.94 30.30 -18.19
CA ALA A 509 -0.60 30.72 -17.80
C ALA A 509 0.49 30.05 -18.67
N MET A 510 1.74 30.39 -18.38
CA MET A 510 2.91 29.83 -19.05
C MET A 510 3.18 28.38 -18.59
N GLY A 511 3.45 27.49 -19.55
CA GLY A 511 4.06 26.18 -19.31
C GLY A 511 5.59 26.26 -19.33
N THR A 512 6.24 25.61 -18.37
CA THR A 512 7.70 25.57 -18.26
C THR A 512 8.16 24.13 -18.36
N PHE A 513 9.02 23.82 -19.33
CA PHE A 513 9.55 22.46 -19.47
C PHE A 513 10.54 22.11 -18.36
N ILE A 514 11.63 22.87 -18.25
CA ILE A 514 12.61 22.70 -17.17
C ILE A 514 12.77 24.03 -16.44
N GLU A 515 12.74 23.96 -15.11
CA GLU A 515 13.13 25.03 -14.18
C GLU A 515 14.30 24.55 -13.32
N THR A 516 15.31 25.40 -13.10
CA THR A 516 16.58 25.01 -12.46
C THR A 516 17.07 26.03 -11.44
N ASP A 517 17.75 25.58 -10.39
CA ASP A 517 18.49 26.45 -9.47
C ASP A 517 19.84 26.91 -10.09
N GLU A 518 20.46 27.98 -9.57
CA GLU A 518 21.69 28.57 -10.15
C GLU A 518 22.90 27.62 -10.19
N ILE A 519 22.99 26.73 -9.21
CA ILE A 519 24.10 25.79 -9.02
C ILE A 519 23.83 24.41 -9.64
N THR A 520 22.67 24.24 -10.30
CA THR A 520 22.28 23.00 -10.96
C THR A 520 23.05 22.81 -12.26
N THR A 521 23.57 21.60 -12.47
CA THR A 521 24.09 21.19 -13.78
C THR A 521 23.17 20.16 -14.40
N TRP A 522 22.92 20.30 -15.70
CA TRP A 522 21.95 19.45 -16.36
C TRP A 522 22.24 19.33 -17.86
N THR A 523 21.77 18.24 -18.45
CA THR A 523 21.67 18.07 -19.91
C THR A 523 20.25 17.65 -20.25
N ALA A 524 19.78 18.05 -21.43
CA ALA A 524 18.48 17.59 -21.92
C ALA A 524 18.50 17.33 -23.43
N THR A 525 18.12 16.11 -23.82
CA THR A 525 18.10 15.69 -25.23
C THR A 525 16.97 14.71 -25.51
N ARG A 526 16.49 14.68 -26.75
CA ARG A 526 15.38 13.83 -27.23
C ARG A 526 14.10 13.95 -26.43
N ASN A 527 13.85 15.09 -25.82
CA ASN A 527 12.56 15.36 -25.21
C ASN A 527 11.60 15.95 -26.24
N SER A 528 10.33 15.61 -26.10
CA SER A 528 9.22 16.20 -26.85
C SER A 528 8.44 17.13 -25.91
N LEU A 529 8.24 18.36 -26.36
CA LEU A 529 7.56 19.40 -25.61
C LEU A 529 6.33 19.85 -26.41
N TYR A 530 5.21 20.13 -25.75
CA TYR A 530 4.03 20.70 -26.41
C TYR A 530 3.38 21.79 -25.56
N PHE A 531 2.99 22.88 -26.21
CA PHE A 531 2.30 24.03 -25.60
C PHE A 531 1.43 24.73 -26.65
N ASP A 532 0.23 25.15 -26.28
CA ASP A 532 -0.69 25.85 -27.20
C ASP A 532 -0.24 27.30 -27.50
N ASP A 533 0.32 28.04 -26.53
CA ASP A 533 0.57 29.50 -26.62
C ASP A 533 2.04 29.95 -26.37
N SER A 534 3.02 29.12 -26.71
CA SER A 534 4.48 29.38 -26.70
C SER A 534 5.18 29.65 -25.34
N LEU A 535 6.04 28.71 -24.92
CA LEU A 535 7.25 29.01 -24.13
C LEU A 535 8.24 27.84 -24.13
N ILE A 536 9.55 28.11 -24.21
CA ILE A 536 10.60 27.10 -24.01
C ILE A 536 11.58 27.60 -22.94
N PHE A 537 11.74 26.77 -21.89
CA PHE A 537 12.70 26.83 -20.77
C PHE A 537 12.74 28.12 -19.94
N ASN A 538 12.86 28.01 -18.61
CA ASN A 538 13.10 29.19 -17.78
C ASN A 538 14.04 28.93 -16.59
N GLN A 539 15.29 29.40 -16.73
CA GLN A 539 16.26 29.53 -15.64
C GLN A 539 15.85 30.70 -14.74
N ALA A 540 15.27 30.39 -13.58
CA ALA A 540 14.93 31.37 -12.56
C ALA A 540 15.96 31.34 -11.42
N ASN A 541 16.63 32.47 -11.17
CA ASN A 541 17.15 32.75 -9.83
C ASN A 541 16.14 33.62 -9.07
N GLU A 542 16.40 33.96 -7.80
CA GLU A 542 15.57 34.91 -7.04
C GLU A 542 15.49 36.32 -7.65
N SER A 543 15.89 36.57 -8.91
CA SER A 543 15.96 37.88 -9.54
C SER A 543 15.72 37.94 -11.06
N ARG A 544 15.70 36.83 -11.82
CA ARG A 544 15.62 36.82 -13.30
C ARG A 544 15.00 35.54 -13.85
N SER A 545 14.17 35.68 -14.88
CA SER A 545 13.58 34.61 -15.70
C SER A 545 14.03 34.83 -17.15
N THR A 546 14.50 33.78 -17.84
CA THR A 546 14.92 33.81 -19.25
C THR A 546 14.07 32.87 -20.08
N THR A 547 13.39 33.40 -21.10
CA THR A 547 12.65 32.60 -22.09
C THR A 547 13.54 32.31 -23.29
N TYR A 548 13.52 31.07 -23.78
CA TYR A 548 14.33 30.64 -24.91
C TYR A 548 13.49 30.27 -26.13
N THR A 549 14.08 30.37 -27.31
CA THR A 549 13.58 29.65 -28.50
C THR A 549 14.01 28.17 -28.43
N LEU A 550 13.46 27.30 -29.28
CA LEU A 550 13.89 25.89 -29.31
C LEU A 550 15.37 25.75 -29.62
N THR A 551 15.86 26.57 -30.55
CA THR A 551 17.27 26.61 -30.93
C THR A 551 18.15 26.97 -29.74
N ASP A 552 17.78 28.04 -29.01
CA ASP A 552 18.57 28.46 -27.86
C ASP A 552 18.51 27.45 -26.72
N PHE A 553 17.34 26.82 -26.50
CA PHE A 553 17.22 25.74 -25.54
C PHE A 553 18.13 24.55 -25.88
N ASN A 554 18.14 24.11 -27.13
CA ASN A 554 19.02 23.03 -27.59
C ASN A 554 20.51 23.37 -27.44
N ASN A 555 20.88 24.64 -27.61
CA ASN A 555 22.24 25.12 -27.33
C ASN A 555 22.57 25.04 -25.83
N VAL A 556 21.69 25.54 -24.96
CA VAL A 556 21.90 25.56 -23.50
C VAL A 556 21.86 24.14 -22.91
N SER A 557 20.96 23.29 -23.38
CA SER A 557 20.79 21.92 -22.89
C SER A 557 21.83 20.94 -23.44
N SER A 558 22.68 21.39 -24.37
CA SER A 558 23.63 20.56 -25.12
C SER A 558 22.97 19.33 -25.77
N GLY A 559 21.77 19.50 -26.33
CA GLY A 559 20.98 18.38 -26.86
C GLY A 559 20.05 18.75 -28.00
N TYR A 560 19.30 17.75 -28.48
CA TYR A 560 18.34 17.91 -29.57
C TYR A 560 16.94 17.56 -29.07
N ASN A 561 16.12 18.57 -28.82
CA ASN A 561 14.74 18.47 -28.37
C ASN A 561 13.80 19.00 -29.46
N ILE A 562 12.54 18.58 -29.40
CA ILE A 562 11.52 18.89 -30.40
C ILE A 562 10.27 19.50 -29.74
N VAL A 563 9.54 20.32 -30.49
CA VAL A 563 8.24 20.85 -30.06
C VAL A 563 7.16 20.21 -30.93
N GLU A 564 6.44 19.25 -30.37
CA GLU A 564 5.51 18.39 -31.11
C GLU A 564 4.33 18.01 -30.23
N ASN A 565 3.10 18.13 -30.75
CA ASN A 565 1.91 17.66 -30.04
C ASN A 565 1.96 16.13 -29.97
N PRO A 566 1.94 15.49 -28.78
CA PRO A 566 1.96 14.04 -28.71
C PRO A 566 0.71 13.39 -29.34
N ASN A 567 -0.39 14.12 -29.50
CA ASN A 567 -1.68 13.63 -30.01
C ASN A 567 -2.10 12.34 -29.29
N TYR A 568 -2.28 12.43 -27.97
CA TYR A 568 -2.67 11.28 -27.17
C TYR A 568 -4.01 10.68 -27.61
N ILE A 569 -4.15 9.34 -27.52
CA ILE A 569 -5.39 8.63 -27.88
C ILE A 569 -6.61 9.17 -27.13
N ASP A 570 -6.55 9.28 -25.80
CA ASP A 570 -7.65 9.82 -24.98
C ASP A 570 -7.12 10.30 -23.61
N ARG A 571 -6.47 11.47 -23.61
CA ARG A 571 -5.86 12.04 -22.40
C ARG A 571 -6.85 12.26 -21.25
N PHE A 572 -8.11 12.54 -21.55
CA PHE A 572 -9.16 12.76 -20.54
C PHE A 572 -9.63 11.48 -19.85
N LYS A 573 -9.43 10.31 -20.49
CA LYS A 573 -9.58 9.00 -19.83
C LYS A 573 -8.26 8.45 -19.27
N GLY A 574 -7.21 9.28 -19.28
CA GLY A 574 -5.88 8.92 -18.81
C GLY A 574 -5.12 7.97 -19.74
N ASP A 575 -5.46 7.94 -21.02
CA ASP A 575 -4.73 7.19 -22.04
C ASP A 575 -3.70 8.09 -22.73
N PHE A 576 -2.45 7.99 -22.26
CA PHE A 576 -1.33 8.83 -22.69
C PHE A 576 -0.46 8.20 -23.78
N ARG A 577 -1.00 7.22 -24.53
CA ARG A 577 -0.34 6.67 -25.72
C ARG A 577 -0.24 7.76 -26.80
N PRO A 578 0.97 8.17 -27.24
CA PRO A 578 1.13 9.20 -28.27
C PRO A 578 0.80 8.67 -29.67
N GLN A 579 0.29 9.51 -30.56
CA GLN A 579 0.01 9.15 -31.96
C GLN A 579 0.85 9.95 -32.97
N ASN A 580 1.59 10.97 -32.52
CA ASN A 580 2.41 11.78 -33.42
C ASN A 580 3.69 11.04 -33.84
N LEU A 581 3.84 10.84 -35.15
CA LEU A 581 5.00 10.19 -35.76
C LEU A 581 6.34 10.88 -35.44
N ALA A 582 6.35 12.18 -35.12
CA ALA A 582 7.57 12.89 -34.71
C ALA A 582 8.02 12.54 -33.28
N VAL A 583 7.14 11.96 -32.47
CA VAL A 583 7.40 11.47 -31.11
C VAL A 583 7.72 9.98 -31.14
N LEU A 584 7.06 9.24 -32.04
CA LEU A 584 7.25 7.80 -32.22
C LEU A 584 8.59 7.48 -32.88
N ASN A 585 9.27 6.45 -32.40
CA ASN A 585 10.56 5.97 -32.88
C ASN A 585 11.71 7.00 -32.94
N HIS A 586 11.64 8.08 -32.17
CA HIS A 586 12.61 9.19 -32.22
C HIS A 586 13.48 9.34 -30.96
N GLY A 587 13.32 8.45 -29.99
CA GLY A 587 14.13 8.39 -28.76
C GLY A 587 15.52 7.79 -28.95
N ILE A 588 16.41 8.04 -27.99
CA ILE A 588 17.72 7.37 -27.89
C ILE A 588 17.54 6.01 -27.21
N PRO A 589 17.97 4.89 -27.81
CA PRO A 589 17.96 3.59 -27.15
C PRO A 589 18.91 3.58 -25.95
N LEU A 590 18.38 3.16 -24.79
CA LEU A 590 19.13 3.05 -23.53
C LEU A 590 19.01 1.60 -23.04
N VAL A 591 20.09 0.83 -23.20
CA VAL A 591 20.11 -0.63 -22.95
C VAL A 591 19.75 -0.99 -21.50
N TYR A 592 20.03 -0.09 -20.55
CA TYR A 592 19.73 -0.26 -19.13
C TYR A 592 18.29 0.11 -18.75
N ILE A 593 17.47 0.60 -19.68
CA ILE A 593 16.01 0.77 -19.54
C ILE A 593 15.33 -0.01 -20.68
N PRO A 594 15.25 -1.35 -20.58
CA PRO A 594 14.87 -2.20 -21.71
C PRO A 594 13.35 -2.27 -21.96
N THR A 595 12.53 -1.73 -21.04
CA THR A 595 11.06 -1.83 -21.11
C THR A 595 10.39 -0.48 -20.86
N ASP A 596 9.15 -0.35 -21.35
CA ASP A 596 8.28 0.81 -21.18
C ASP A 596 7.40 0.70 -19.92
N TYR A 597 6.45 1.64 -19.75
CA TYR A 597 5.45 1.67 -18.67
C TYR A 597 4.68 0.35 -18.49
N PHE A 598 4.35 -0.34 -19.58
CA PHE A 598 3.60 -1.59 -19.54
C PHE A 598 4.51 -2.82 -19.40
N GLY A 599 5.83 -2.64 -19.30
CA GLY A 599 6.81 -3.74 -19.32
C GLY A 599 7.06 -4.30 -20.72
N SER A 600 6.57 -3.63 -21.78
CA SER A 600 6.87 -3.99 -23.17
C SER A 600 8.32 -3.62 -23.51
N THR A 601 9.05 -4.53 -24.17
CA THR A 601 10.40 -4.25 -24.67
C THR A 601 10.43 -3.04 -25.59
N ARG A 602 11.35 -2.11 -25.33
CA ARG A 602 11.62 -0.96 -26.20
C ARG A 602 12.28 -1.39 -27.51
N SER A 603 11.95 -0.73 -28.61
CA SER A 603 12.58 -0.98 -29.90
C SER A 603 14.00 -0.41 -29.97
N ILE A 604 14.69 -0.66 -31.09
CA ILE A 604 16.04 -0.10 -31.34
C ILE A 604 16.01 1.42 -31.58
N THR A 605 14.84 1.96 -31.89
CA THR A 605 14.54 3.38 -32.04
C THR A 605 13.29 3.64 -31.21
N PRO A 606 13.41 3.76 -29.88
CA PRO A 606 12.26 3.78 -28.98
C PRO A 606 11.42 5.04 -29.16
N ASP A 607 10.17 4.96 -28.71
CA ASP A 607 9.29 6.13 -28.62
C ASP A 607 9.79 7.07 -27.52
N ILE A 608 9.69 8.38 -27.76
CA ILE A 608 9.87 9.38 -26.70
C ILE A 608 8.69 9.23 -25.73
N GLY A 609 8.95 9.21 -24.42
CA GLY A 609 7.95 9.09 -23.36
C GLY A 609 7.83 7.70 -22.73
N ALA A 610 6.86 7.57 -21.83
CA ALA A 610 6.72 6.40 -20.96
C ALA A 610 6.24 5.14 -21.66
N ILE A 611 5.54 5.25 -22.77
CA ILE A 611 4.88 4.13 -23.44
C ILE A 611 5.52 3.88 -24.81
N GLU A 612 5.78 2.62 -25.10
CA GLU A 612 6.21 2.14 -26.41
C GLU A 612 5.02 1.53 -27.16
N LEU A 613 4.72 2.09 -28.33
CA LEU A 613 3.79 1.52 -29.29
C LEU A 613 4.56 0.62 -30.25
N LYS A 614 4.59 -0.69 -29.97
CA LYS A 614 5.27 -1.66 -30.84
C LYS A 614 4.66 -1.66 -32.26
N GLY A 615 5.47 -1.24 -33.23
CA GLY A 615 5.24 -1.38 -34.68
C GLY A 615 4.77 -0.09 -35.35
N ASP A 616 5.03 0.04 -36.65
CA ASP A 616 4.71 1.19 -37.52
C ASP A 616 3.20 1.48 -37.69
N ASN A 617 2.36 1.10 -36.72
CA ASN A 617 0.92 1.25 -36.79
C ASN A 617 0.35 1.97 -35.54
N PRO A 618 0.36 3.32 -35.53
CA PRO A 618 -0.27 4.13 -34.49
C PRO A 618 -1.81 3.95 -34.42
N LEU A 619 -2.40 3.13 -35.30
CA LEU A 619 -3.84 2.80 -35.36
C LEU A 619 -4.16 1.39 -34.83
N GLY A 620 -3.17 0.67 -34.29
CA GLY A 620 -3.43 -0.61 -33.64
C GLY A 620 -4.28 -0.42 -32.38
N ILE A 621 -5.52 -0.91 -32.38
CA ILE A 621 -6.29 -1.10 -31.15
C ILE A 621 -5.55 -2.15 -30.32
N ARG A 622 -4.70 -1.69 -29.39
CA ARG A 622 -4.34 -2.50 -28.23
C ARG A 622 -5.58 -2.54 -27.33
N PRO A 623 -6.08 -3.72 -26.94
CA PRO A 623 -7.26 -3.85 -26.09
C PRO A 623 -7.07 -2.97 -24.85
N ILE A 624 -8.12 -2.23 -24.51
CA ILE A 624 -8.26 -1.53 -23.22
C ILE A 624 -7.73 -2.42 -22.10
N ASP A 625 -6.93 -1.82 -21.22
CA ASP A 625 -6.36 -2.41 -20.01
C ASP A 625 -7.42 -3.20 -19.22
N ASN A 626 -7.55 -4.48 -19.53
CA ASN A 626 -8.12 -5.48 -18.64
C ASN A 626 -6.94 -6.34 -18.20
N LYS A 627 -6.59 -6.20 -16.92
CA LYS A 627 -5.62 -7.01 -16.19
C LYS A 627 -5.87 -8.50 -16.52
N ASP A 628 -4.78 -9.23 -16.78
CA ASP A 628 -4.69 -10.67 -17.10
C ASP A 628 -5.05 -11.11 -18.54
N GLN A 629 -4.09 -11.00 -19.46
CA GLN A 629 -4.24 -11.59 -20.79
C GLN A 629 -3.63 -13.00 -20.89
N MET A 630 -4.36 -14.00 -20.38
CA MET A 630 -4.20 -15.37 -20.89
C MET A 630 -4.66 -15.41 -22.36
N ILE A 631 -3.79 -15.86 -23.27
CA ILE A 631 -4.09 -16.05 -24.70
C ILE A 631 -4.44 -17.51 -25.00
N ILE A 632 -5.28 -17.74 -25.99
CA ILE A 632 -5.63 -19.09 -26.47
C ILE A 632 -5.40 -19.13 -27.98
N TYR A 633 -4.58 -20.09 -28.43
CA TYR A 633 -4.18 -20.20 -29.83
C TYR A 633 -4.08 -21.67 -30.28
N PRO A 634 -4.23 -21.97 -31.58
CA PRO A 634 -4.72 -21.06 -32.61
C PRO A 634 -6.19 -20.66 -32.35
N ASN A 635 -6.56 -19.44 -32.73
CA ASN A 635 -7.93 -18.95 -32.63
C ASN A 635 -8.18 -17.95 -33.78
N PRO A 636 -8.91 -18.33 -34.84
CA PRO A 636 -9.69 -19.58 -35.00
C PRO A 636 -8.84 -20.87 -35.08
N SER A 637 -9.47 -22.04 -34.86
CA SER A 637 -8.84 -23.37 -34.96
C SER A 637 -9.82 -24.41 -35.51
N THR A 638 -9.30 -25.49 -36.12
CA THR A 638 -10.08 -26.65 -36.60
C THR A 638 -10.33 -27.70 -35.51
N GLY A 639 -9.98 -27.44 -34.24
CA GLY A 639 -10.30 -28.32 -33.13
C GLY A 639 -9.36 -28.22 -31.93
N LEU A 640 -8.05 -28.13 -32.14
CA LEU A 640 -7.08 -28.11 -31.04
C LEU A 640 -6.76 -26.67 -30.62
N PHE A 641 -6.78 -26.41 -29.31
CA PHE A 641 -6.48 -25.12 -28.72
C PHE A 641 -5.46 -25.27 -27.59
N THR A 642 -4.60 -24.27 -27.44
CA THR A 642 -3.54 -24.18 -26.43
C THR A 642 -3.66 -22.87 -25.66
N PHE A 643 -3.54 -22.95 -24.34
CA PHE A 643 -3.43 -21.78 -23.45
C PHE A 643 -1.98 -21.29 -23.40
N GLY A 644 -1.74 -19.99 -23.48
CA GLY A 644 -0.38 -19.42 -23.55
C GLY A 644 0.37 -19.24 -22.23
N ASP A 645 -0.30 -19.27 -21.09
CA ASP A 645 0.33 -19.14 -19.75
C ASP A 645 -0.49 -19.94 -18.71
N PHE A 646 -0.67 -21.24 -18.96
CA PHE A 646 -1.50 -22.12 -18.14
C PHE A 646 -0.66 -22.81 -17.07
N LYS A 647 -0.76 -22.30 -15.84
CA LYS A 647 0.09 -22.74 -14.72
C LYS A 647 -0.47 -23.98 -14.02
N GLU A 648 0.40 -24.71 -13.33
CA GLU A 648 0.02 -25.83 -12.48
C GLU A 648 -1.03 -25.39 -11.44
N GLY A 649 -2.14 -26.12 -11.34
CA GLY A 649 -3.30 -25.75 -10.52
C GLY A 649 -4.45 -25.05 -11.28
N SER A 650 -4.18 -24.53 -12.48
CA SER A 650 -5.22 -23.89 -13.31
C SER A 650 -6.22 -24.91 -13.89
N SER A 651 -7.45 -24.46 -14.13
CA SER A 651 -8.47 -25.26 -14.82
C SER A 651 -9.32 -24.40 -15.75
N ALA A 652 -9.98 -25.01 -16.74
CA ALA A 652 -10.84 -24.30 -17.68
C ALA A 652 -12.11 -25.10 -17.98
N SER A 653 -13.22 -24.39 -18.12
CA SER A 653 -14.51 -24.91 -18.53
C SER A 653 -14.95 -24.23 -19.83
N VAL A 654 -15.28 -25.01 -20.85
CA VAL A 654 -15.68 -24.53 -22.19
C VAL A 654 -17.19 -24.68 -22.36
N PHE A 655 -17.85 -23.63 -22.82
CA PHE A 655 -19.30 -23.54 -23.00
C PHE A 655 -19.66 -23.18 -24.44
N ASN A 656 -20.79 -23.70 -24.93
CA ASN A 656 -21.40 -23.21 -26.18
C ASN A 656 -22.17 -21.89 -25.95
N THR A 657 -22.74 -21.32 -27.02
CA THR A 657 -23.51 -20.07 -26.97
C THR A 657 -24.80 -20.14 -26.17
N ASN A 658 -25.31 -21.34 -25.89
CA ASN A 658 -26.48 -21.57 -25.04
C ASN A 658 -26.10 -21.73 -23.55
N GLY A 659 -24.82 -21.58 -23.19
CA GLY A 659 -24.33 -21.74 -21.82
C GLY A 659 -24.19 -23.19 -21.36
N GLN A 660 -24.30 -24.16 -22.26
CA GLN A 660 -24.09 -25.58 -21.92
C GLN A 660 -22.59 -25.87 -21.83
N LEU A 661 -22.17 -26.58 -20.78
CA LEU A 661 -20.79 -27.04 -20.61
C LEU A 661 -20.47 -28.14 -21.64
N ILE A 662 -19.40 -27.94 -22.39
CA ILE A 662 -18.94 -28.79 -23.49
C ILE A 662 -17.71 -29.59 -23.11
N HIS A 663 -16.77 -28.98 -22.38
CA HIS A 663 -15.50 -29.60 -22.01
C HIS A 663 -14.90 -28.97 -20.75
N GLU A 664 -14.10 -29.74 -20.01
CA GLU A 664 -13.27 -29.25 -18.90
C GLU A 664 -11.82 -29.69 -19.13
N SER A 665 -10.87 -28.77 -18.91
CA SER A 665 -9.44 -29.05 -19.03
C SER A 665 -8.67 -28.60 -17.79
N LYS A 666 -7.71 -29.43 -17.39
CA LYS A 666 -6.64 -29.12 -16.42
C LYS A 666 -5.26 -29.17 -17.07
N SER A 667 -5.22 -29.10 -18.40
CA SER A 667 -4.02 -29.18 -19.22
C SER A 667 -3.87 -27.91 -20.04
N GLU A 668 -2.63 -27.60 -20.44
CA GLU A 668 -2.29 -26.47 -21.30
C GLU A 668 -2.98 -26.53 -22.68
N THR A 669 -3.57 -27.67 -23.05
CA THR A 669 -4.35 -27.83 -24.28
C THR A 669 -5.76 -28.37 -24.02
N PHE A 670 -6.68 -28.08 -24.94
CA PHE A 670 -8.00 -28.70 -24.99
C PHE A 670 -8.44 -28.91 -26.45
N ASN A 671 -9.27 -29.91 -26.68
CA ASN A 671 -9.61 -30.36 -28.03
C ASN A 671 -11.13 -30.39 -28.24
N LEU A 672 -11.58 -29.66 -29.25
CA LEU A 672 -12.96 -29.57 -29.72
C LEU A 672 -13.16 -30.17 -31.13
N THR A 673 -12.21 -30.98 -31.63
CA THR A 673 -12.38 -31.71 -32.89
C THR A 673 -13.66 -32.56 -32.85
N GLY A 674 -14.54 -32.38 -33.84
CA GLY A 674 -15.80 -33.10 -33.96
C GLY A 674 -17.02 -32.41 -33.31
N PHE A 675 -16.83 -31.27 -32.65
CA PHE A 675 -17.93 -30.41 -32.22
C PHE A 675 -18.40 -29.49 -33.36
N ILE A 676 -19.60 -28.92 -33.22
CA ILE A 676 -20.20 -28.06 -34.26
C ILE A 676 -19.35 -26.78 -34.40
N PRO A 677 -18.93 -26.40 -35.63
CA PRO A 677 -18.25 -25.15 -35.89
C PRO A 677 -19.04 -23.95 -35.36
N GLY A 678 -18.35 -23.02 -34.71
CA GLY A 678 -18.99 -21.87 -34.07
C GLY A 678 -18.19 -21.25 -32.93
N VAL A 679 -18.85 -20.37 -32.19
CA VAL A 679 -18.25 -19.63 -31.09
C VAL A 679 -18.41 -20.41 -29.78
N TYR A 680 -17.32 -20.54 -29.04
CA TYR A 680 -17.30 -21.11 -27.70
C TYR A 680 -16.74 -20.10 -26.70
N PHE A 681 -17.25 -20.15 -25.47
CA PHE A 681 -16.81 -19.32 -24.35
C PHE A 681 -16.05 -20.18 -23.35
N ILE A 682 -14.97 -19.66 -22.79
CA ILE A 682 -14.11 -20.40 -21.88
C ILE A 682 -14.01 -19.61 -20.59
N LYS A 683 -14.34 -20.26 -19.49
CA LYS A 683 -14.10 -19.76 -18.14
C LYS A 683 -12.85 -20.44 -17.59
N ILE A 684 -11.84 -19.67 -17.24
CA ILE A 684 -10.54 -20.16 -16.82
C ILE A 684 -10.33 -19.75 -15.37
N TYR A 685 -9.99 -20.71 -14.53
CA TYR A 685 -9.65 -20.53 -13.14
C TYR A 685 -8.13 -20.57 -13.02
N THR A 686 -7.55 -19.48 -12.55
CA THR A 686 -6.14 -19.38 -12.18
C THR A 686 -6.05 -19.17 -10.67
N ASP A 687 -4.85 -19.28 -10.09
CA ASP A 687 -4.64 -19.13 -8.65
C ASP A 687 -5.11 -17.78 -8.08
N ASN A 688 -5.15 -16.74 -8.93
CA ASN A 688 -5.40 -15.35 -8.51
C ASN A 688 -6.63 -14.70 -9.17
N SER A 689 -7.27 -15.34 -10.17
CA SER A 689 -8.41 -14.75 -10.88
C SER A 689 -9.22 -15.76 -11.70
N ILE A 690 -10.45 -15.37 -12.06
CA ILE A 690 -11.29 -16.06 -13.04
C ILE A 690 -11.31 -15.23 -14.33
N LEU A 691 -10.89 -15.83 -15.44
CA LEU A 691 -10.83 -15.19 -16.76
C LEU A 691 -11.91 -15.76 -17.69
N TYR A 692 -12.42 -14.91 -18.57
CA TYR A 692 -13.34 -15.33 -19.63
C TYR A 692 -12.72 -15.06 -21.01
N LYS A 693 -12.74 -16.06 -21.88
CA LYS A 693 -12.19 -15.98 -23.24
C LYS A 693 -13.19 -16.52 -24.25
N LYS A 694 -13.03 -16.10 -25.51
CA LYS A 694 -13.81 -16.54 -26.66
C LYS A 694 -12.89 -17.24 -27.64
N VAL A 695 -13.29 -18.41 -28.13
CA VAL A 695 -12.61 -19.12 -29.22
C VAL A 695 -13.56 -19.45 -30.35
N ILE A 696 -13.01 -19.56 -31.56
CA ILE A 696 -13.75 -19.86 -32.78
C ILE A 696 -13.27 -21.23 -33.29
N LEU A 697 -14.19 -22.19 -33.36
CA LEU A 697 -14.00 -23.49 -33.99
C LEU A 697 -14.48 -23.43 -35.44
N GLU A 698 -13.60 -23.73 -36.40
CA GLU A 698 -13.89 -23.78 -37.84
C GLU A 698 -14.33 -25.15 -38.32
#